data_AF-A0A507FHI0-F1
#
_entry.id   AF-A0A507FHI0-F1
#
_cell.length_a   1.000
_cell.length_b   1.000
_cell.length_c   1.000
_cell.angle_alpha   90.00
_cell.angle_beta   90.00
_cell.angle_gamma   90.00
#
_symmetry.space_group_name_H-M   'P 1'
#
loop_
_entity.id
_entity.type
_entity.pdbx_description
1 polymer ?
#
loop_
_entity_poly.entity_id
_entity_poly.type
_entity_poly.pdbx_seq_one_letter_code
_entity_poly.pdbx_strand_id
1 'polypeptide(L)'
;MDPFRHNPNTNFPPLNPTQLQQYLQRIGAVVDGQSPDLGLLNHILDRHSRSIPFENGQLFFLDSKVDISTEALIQRLVLDKRGGYCFQQNTLLLTALLALGFSVTPGVSRSSVWDPPTNSRIYGGITHMQLFVENVAGPDGAVGTYIADMGYNQIGLTQAIELKVGAVVSCAAGESHMIKAASVTGPGNFMLCHKRAEGAPLADGTNMDDLYADMFYFTREKFRPQDYEVLNFYVSHCPKHIMARTFIASIVSETGGRKVVVDRKYTRREDAQNKQLATVVQMESEQQFADIMRDEFGVTMSAAEIEGITLLMMARRLRPDVHHGKAEESITASLLINPDFSMDPFRHNPNTNFPPLNTTQLQQYLQRIGAVVDGQPLDLALLNHILDRHARSIPFEIGQLFFLESEVDISTDALIQRLVLDKRGGYCFQQNTLLLTVLLALGFSVTPGVSRSSAWDPPTNSRIFGGITHMQLFVENVAGPDGSVGTYMADMGYNQIGLTQAIEIKVGAVVPCASGESHMIKAASVTGPGNFMLCHKRAEGAPLADGTNMEDLYADMFYFTMEKFRPQDYEVLNFYVSHCPKYIMKRSFIASIVSETGGRKVIVDRKYTRREDAQNKQLATVVQMESEQQLADIMRDEFGVTMSAAEIEGARLKLFS
;
A
#
# COMPACT_ATOMS: atom_id res chain seq x y z
N MET A 1 14.20 1.03 -33.86
CA MET A 1 13.79 0.67 -32.48
C MET A 1 12.30 0.87 -32.41
N ASP A 2 11.55 -0.16 -32.05
CA ASP A 2 10.10 -0.07 -31.95
C ASP A 2 9.73 0.81 -30.73
N PRO A 3 9.05 1.96 -30.89
CA PRO A 3 8.62 2.79 -29.77
C PRO A 3 7.56 2.09 -28.88
N PHE A 4 7.04 0.94 -29.30
CA PHE A 4 6.10 0.11 -28.55
C PHE A 4 6.75 -1.12 -27.89
N ARG A 5 8.08 -1.27 -27.93
CA ARG A 5 8.75 -2.30 -27.12
C ARG A 5 8.52 -2.00 -25.64
N HIS A 6 7.62 -2.77 -25.04
CA HIS A 6 7.27 -2.71 -23.63
C HIS A 6 8.52 -2.70 -22.76
N ASN A 7 8.76 -1.57 -22.10
CA ASN A 7 9.56 -1.57 -20.90
C ASN A 7 8.65 -2.12 -19.79
N PRO A 8 8.89 -3.32 -19.24
CA PRO A 8 8.08 -3.86 -18.14
C PRO A 8 8.13 -2.96 -16.89
N ASN A 9 8.97 -1.93 -16.88
CA ASN A 9 9.04 -0.92 -15.83
C ASN A 9 8.04 0.25 -15.97
N THR A 10 7.28 0.37 -17.07
CA THR A 10 6.33 1.48 -17.34
C THR A 10 4.94 0.97 -17.78
N ASN A 11 4.14 0.43 -16.85
CA ASN A 11 2.84 -0.23 -17.15
C ASN A 11 1.61 0.69 -17.32
N PHE A 12 1.74 2.02 -17.39
CA PHE A 12 0.61 2.87 -17.80
C PHE A 12 0.91 3.56 -19.12
N PRO A 13 0.91 2.83 -20.25
CA PRO A 13 1.14 3.43 -21.55
C PRO A 13 0.00 4.41 -21.90
N PRO A 14 0.27 5.50 -22.64
CA PRO A 14 -0.78 6.34 -23.19
C PRO A 14 -1.74 5.50 -24.04
N LEU A 15 -3.03 5.89 -24.05
CA LEU A 15 -4.00 5.30 -24.96
C LEU A 15 -3.51 5.43 -26.41
N ASN A 16 -3.65 4.35 -27.19
CA ASN A 16 -3.42 4.45 -28.63
C ASN A 16 -4.53 5.31 -29.30
N PRO A 17 -4.35 5.78 -30.54
CA PRO A 17 -5.30 6.69 -31.20
C PRO A 17 -6.75 6.18 -31.22
N THR A 18 -6.96 4.88 -31.46
CA THR A 18 -8.30 4.27 -31.47
C THR A 18 -8.92 4.27 -30.07
N GLN A 19 -8.16 3.87 -29.05
CA GLN A 19 -8.61 3.86 -27.66
C GLN A 19 -8.93 5.28 -27.17
N LEU A 20 -8.09 6.26 -27.52
CA LEU A 20 -8.32 7.67 -27.19
C LEU A 20 -9.62 8.17 -27.84
N GLN A 21 -9.86 7.86 -29.11
CA GLN A 21 -11.11 8.24 -29.79
C GLN A 21 -12.34 7.63 -29.09
N GLN A 22 -12.28 6.34 -28.72
CA GLN A 22 -13.35 5.66 -27.99
C GLN A 22 -13.60 6.31 -26.63
N TYR A 23 -12.53 6.64 -25.89
CA TYR A 23 -12.62 7.35 -24.61
C TYR A 23 -13.26 8.73 -24.76
N LEU A 24 -12.79 9.54 -25.71
CA LEU A 24 -13.34 10.88 -25.98
C LEU A 24 -14.82 10.80 -26.37
N GLN A 25 -15.21 9.81 -27.18
CA GLN A 25 -16.61 9.55 -27.52
C GLN A 25 -17.43 9.14 -26.29
N ARG A 26 -16.88 8.30 -25.40
CA ARG A 26 -17.55 7.84 -24.17
C ARG A 26 -17.87 8.98 -23.21
N ILE A 27 -16.98 9.97 -23.12
CA ILE A 27 -17.19 11.17 -22.30
C ILE A 27 -17.85 12.33 -23.09
N GLY A 28 -18.03 12.14 -24.39
CA GLY A 28 -18.54 13.12 -25.34
C GLY A 28 -17.68 14.38 -25.49
N ALA A 29 -16.40 14.32 -25.14
CA ALA A 29 -15.47 15.43 -25.27
C ALA A 29 -15.07 15.63 -26.74
N VAL A 30 -14.96 16.89 -27.16
CA VAL A 30 -14.50 17.27 -28.50
C VAL A 30 -13.16 17.96 -28.33
N VAL A 31 -12.12 17.37 -28.89
CA VAL A 31 -10.75 17.89 -28.84
C VAL A 31 -10.28 18.12 -30.27
N ASP A 32 -9.92 19.37 -30.60
CA ASP A 32 -9.47 19.74 -31.94
C ASP A 32 -8.25 20.66 -31.86
N GLY A 33 -7.05 20.12 -32.10
CA GLY A 33 -5.79 20.88 -32.22
C GLY A 33 -5.38 21.72 -31.00
N GLN A 34 -6.02 21.54 -29.86
CA GLN A 34 -5.78 22.33 -28.64
C GLN A 34 -4.45 21.95 -27.99
N SER A 35 -3.74 22.94 -27.44
CA SER A 35 -2.56 22.69 -26.61
C SER A 35 -2.97 22.05 -25.28
N PRO A 36 -2.09 21.24 -24.63
CA PRO A 36 -2.36 20.64 -23.33
C PRO A 36 -2.28 21.68 -22.19
N ASP A 37 -3.26 22.58 -22.18
CA ASP A 37 -3.42 23.66 -21.19
C ASP A 37 -4.50 23.35 -20.14
N LEU A 38 -4.69 24.27 -19.19
CA LEU A 38 -5.68 24.10 -18.13
C LEU A 38 -7.12 24.06 -18.66
N GLY A 39 -7.40 24.72 -19.78
CA GLY A 39 -8.73 24.73 -20.41
C GLY A 39 -9.10 23.35 -20.94
N LEU A 40 -8.20 22.72 -21.69
CA LEU A 40 -8.38 21.34 -22.16
C LEU A 40 -8.45 20.36 -20.98
N LEU A 41 -7.58 20.51 -19.97
CA LEU A 41 -7.60 19.66 -18.78
C LEU A 41 -8.98 19.71 -18.09
N ASN A 42 -9.47 20.91 -17.77
CA ASN A 42 -10.77 21.08 -17.12
C ASN A 42 -11.93 20.59 -18.00
N HIS A 43 -11.84 20.76 -19.32
CA HIS A 43 -12.83 20.20 -20.25
C HIS A 43 -12.90 18.67 -20.11
N ILE A 44 -11.75 17.98 -20.13
CA ILE A 44 -11.72 16.52 -19.97
C ILE A 44 -12.26 16.08 -18.61
N LEU A 45 -11.90 16.76 -17.52
CA LEU A 45 -12.35 16.42 -16.17
C LEU A 45 -13.86 16.58 -16.00
N ASP A 46 -14.44 17.70 -16.45
CA ASP A 46 -15.88 17.93 -16.40
C ASP A 46 -16.63 16.83 -17.17
N ARG A 47 -16.22 16.57 -18.41
CA ARG A 47 -16.84 15.55 -19.28
C ARG A 47 -16.71 14.14 -18.72
N HIS A 48 -15.56 13.79 -18.16
CA HIS A 48 -15.33 12.51 -17.51
C HIS A 48 -16.26 12.33 -16.30
N SER A 49 -16.32 13.34 -15.41
CA SER A 49 -17.08 13.29 -14.16
C SER A 49 -18.60 13.11 -14.34
N ARG A 50 -19.14 13.56 -15.48
CA ARG A 50 -20.56 13.44 -15.87
C ARG A 50 -20.88 12.15 -16.62
N SER A 51 -19.85 11.47 -17.13
CA SER A 51 -20.05 10.37 -18.08
C SER A 51 -19.72 9.01 -17.48
N ILE A 52 -18.65 8.90 -16.68
CA ILE A 52 -18.17 7.62 -16.15
C ILE A 52 -18.43 7.60 -14.63
N PRO A 53 -19.40 6.81 -14.14
CA PRO A 53 -19.73 6.79 -12.73
C PRO A 53 -18.61 6.16 -11.90
N PHE A 54 -18.40 6.67 -10.69
CA PHE A 54 -17.72 5.91 -9.66
C PHE A 54 -18.63 4.76 -9.23
N GLU A 55 -18.14 3.52 -9.20
CA GLU A 55 -18.84 2.37 -8.62
C GLU A 55 -17.87 1.25 -8.23
N ASN A 56 -18.27 0.42 -7.27
CA ASN A 56 -17.54 -0.77 -6.83
C ASN A 56 -18.29 -2.09 -7.07
N GLY A 57 -19.30 -2.12 -7.96
CA GLY A 57 -20.17 -3.28 -8.16
C GLY A 57 -19.45 -4.54 -8.62
N GLN A 58 -18.39 -4.41 -9.44
CA GLN A 58 -17.55 -5.55 -9.83
C GLN A 58 -16.93 -6.27 -8.64
N LEU A 59 -16.46 -5.50 -7.65
CA LEU A 59 -15.91 -6.03 -6.43
C LEU A 59 -17.04 -6.54 -5.52
N PHE A 60 -18.04 -5.70 -5.29
CA PHE A 60 -19.05 -5.90 -4.26
C PHE A 60 -20.02 -7.05 -4.57
N PHE A 61 -20.43 -7.23 -5.84
CA PHE A 61 -21.43 -8.24 -6.20
C PHE A 61 -20.84 -9.52 -6.79
N LEU A 62 -19.65 -9.44 -7.40
CA LEU A 62 -19.07 -10.57 -8.14
C LEU A 62 -17.83 -11.17 -7.45
N ASP A 63 -17.34 -10.55 -6.37
CA ASP A 63 -16.08 -10.92 -5.69
C ASP A 63 -14.91 -11.10 -6.68
N SER A 64 -14.91 -10.27 -7.73
CA SER A 64 -14.01 -10.45 -8.86
C SER A 64 -12.82 -9.52 -8.78
N LYS A 65 -11.67 -10.03 -9.22
CA LYS A 65 -10.43 -9.27 -9.25
C LYS A 65 -10.61 -7.99 -10.08
N VAL A 66 -10.19 -6.87 -9.50
CA VAL A 66 -10.12 -5.60 -10.22
C VAL A 66 -8.81 -5.52 -10.99
N ASP A 67 -8.91 -5.53 -12.32
CA ASP A 67 -7.80 -5.28 -13.24
C ASP A 67 -7.71 -3.79 -13.59
N ILE A 68 -6.49 -3.26 -13.52
CA ILE A 68 -6.17 -1.85 -13.78
C ILE A 68 -5.26 -1.67 -15.01
N SER A 69 -5.10 -2.71 -15.84
CA SER A 69 -4.45 -2.59 -17.14
C SER A 69 -5.27 -1.73 -18.10
N THR A 70 -4.59 -0.99 -18.97
CA THR A 70 -5.22 -0.11 -19.96
C THR A 70 -6.29 -0.84 -20.78
N GLU A 71 -6.02 -2.08 -21.21
CA GLU A 71 -6.93 -2.90 -21.99
C GLU A 71 -8.22 -3.24 -21.22
N ALA A 72 -8.08 -3.66 -19.96
CA ALA A 72 -9.24 -3.98 -19.12
C ALA A 72 -10.08 -2.73 -18.83
N LEU A 73 -9.44 -1.58 -18.62
CA LEU A 73 -10.12 -0.31 -18.36
C LEU A 73 -10.89 0.20 -19.59
N ILE A 74 -10.32 0.10 -20.79
CA ILE A 74 -11.03 0.44 -22.03
C ILE A 74 -12.23 -0.48 -22.22
N GLN A 75 -12.06 -1.79 -22.08
CA GLN A 75 -13.17 -2.73 -22.23
C GLN A 75 -14.29 -2.38 -21.25
N ARG A 76 -13.97 -2.26 -19.96
CA ARG A 76 -14.97 -2.07 -18.91
C ARG A 76 -15.59 -0.67 -18.92
N LEU A 77 -14.79 0.37 -18.78
CA LEU A 77 -15.29 1.73 -18.53
C LEU A 77 -15.79 2.43 -19.80
N VAL A 78 -15.20 2.09 -20.94
CA VAL A 78 -15.49 2.72 -22.23
C VAL A 78 -16.46 1.90 -23.05
N LEU A 79 -16.15 0.64 -23.35
CA LEU A 79 -16.96 -0.18 -24.25
C LEU A 79 -18.21 -0.75 -23.56
N ASP A 80 -18.05 -1.32 -22.37
CA ASP A 80 -19.16 -1.89 -21.58
C ASP A 80 -19.93 -0.80 -20.81
N LYS A 81 -19.46 0.45 -20.88
CA LYS A 81 -20.05 1.64 -20.23
C LYS A 81 -20.23 1.48 -18.71
N ARG A 82 -19.38 0.70 -18.06
CA ARG A 82 -19.37 0.53 -16.61
C ARG A 82 -18.67 1.68 -15.91
N GLY A 83 -18.78 1.69 -14.58
CA GLY A 83 -17.96 2.53 -13.74
C GLY A 83 -16.81 1.77 -13.10
N GLY A 84 -16.05 2.50 -12.30
CA GLY A 84 -14.95 1.95 -11.49
C GLY A 84 -14.61 2.87 -10.33
N TYR A 85 -13.82 2.36 -9.39
CA TYR A 85 -13.35 3.14 -8.25
C TYR A 85 -11.98 3.77 -8.55
N CYS A 86 -11.33 4.36 -7.53
CA CYS A 86 -10.21 5.28 -7.70
C CYS A 86 -9.08 4.80 -8.62
N PHE A 87 -8.59 3.57 -8.45
CA PHE A 87 -7.51 3.05 -9.31
C PHE A 87 -7.94 2.88 -10.76
N GLN A 88 -9.20 2.51 -11.04
CA GLN A 88 -9.69 2.35 -12.41
C GLN A 88 -9.93 3.70 -13.08
N GLN A 89 -10.59 4.63 -12.38
CA GLN A 89 -10.90 5.97 -12.88
C GLN A 89 -9.63 6.76 -13.20
N ASN A 90 -8.72 6.84 -12.22
CA ASN A 90 -7.53 7.67 -12.37
C ASN A 90 -6.47 7.01 -13.25
N THR A 91 -6.45 5.68 -13.40
CA THR A 91 -5.60 5.04 -14.42
C THR A 91 -6.12 5.29 -15.83
N LEU A 92 -7.43 5.20 -16.08
CA LEU A 92 -7.99 5.54 -17.39
C LEU A 92 -7.74 7.02 -17.74
N LEU A 93 -7.95 7.92 -16.77
CA LEU A 93 -7.67 9.34 -16.97
C LEU A 93 -6.19 9.60 -17.23
N LEU A 94 -5.28 8.95 -16.48
CA LEU A 94 -3.83 9.04 -16.67
C LEU A 94 -3.45 8.71 -18.12
N THR A 95 -3.87 7.55 -18.62
CA THR A 95 -3.49 7.08 -19.96
C THR A 95 -4.10 7.94 -21.07
N ALA A 96 -5.31 8.48 -20.86
CA ALA A 96 -5.93 9.44 -21.77
C ALA A 96 -5.20 10.78 -21.79
N LEU A 97 -4.86 11.35 -20.63
CA LEU A 97 -4.14 12.63 -20.54
C LEU A 97 -2.73 12.52 -21.13
N LEU A 98 -2.02 11.41 -20.90
CA LEU A 98 -0.74 11.15 -21.56
C LEU A 98 -0.89 11.10 -23.09
N ALA A 99 -1.95 10.47 -23.61
CA ALA A 99 -2.22 10.42 -25.05
C ALA A 99 -2.60 11.79 -25.65
N LEU A 100 -3.17 12.68 -24.83
CA LEU A 100 -3.46 14.07 -25.18
C LEU A 100 -2.22 15.00 -25.06
N GLY A 101 -1.06 14.45 -24.67
CA GLY A 101 0.20 15.19 -24.61
C GLY A 101 0.47 15.91 -23.28
N PHE A 102 -0.33 15.66 -22.24
CA PHE A 102 -0.02 16.14 -20.90
C PHE A 102 1.14 15.37 -20.27
N SER A 103 1.93 16.04 -19.44
CA SER A 103 2.88 15.38 -18.54
C SER A 103 2.15 15.01 -17.25
N VAL A 104 1.97 13.71 -16.98
CA VAL A 104 1.18 13.26 -15.84
C VAL A 104 1.94 12.22 -15.03
N THR A 105 2.02 12.44 -13.73
CA THR A 105 2.57 11.49 -12.76
C THR A 105 1.45 11.03 -11.83
N PRO A 106 1.21 9.72 -11.68
CA PRO A 106 0.26 9.25 -10.68
C PRO A 106 0.85 9.42 -9.28
N GLY A 107 0.01 9.81 -8.34
CA GLY A 107 0.31 9.92 -6.92
C GLY A 107 -0.61 9.04 -6.08
N VAL A 108 -0.28 8.94 -4.80
CA VAL A 108 -1.03 8.17 -3.82
C VAL A 108 -1.45 9.04 -2.63
N SER A 109 -2.54 8.66 -1.99
CA SER A 109 -3.16 9.40 -0.89
C SER A 109 -3.63 8.51 0.24
N ARG A 110 -3.73 9.14 1.40
CA ARG A 110 -4.23 8.52 2.63
C ARG A 110 -5.49 9.27 3.06
N SER A 111 -6.61 8.60 2.86
CA SER A 111 -7.94 9.15 3.17
C SER A 111 -8.08 9.40 4.67
N SER A 112 -8.64 10.55 5.01
CA SER A 112 -9.00 10.88 6.38
C SER A 112 -10.35 10.27 6.74
N VAL A 113 -10.48 9.85 7.99
CA VAL A 113 -11.71 9.35 8.60
C VAL A 113 -11.88 10.11 9.91
N TRP A 114 -13.12 10.44 10.24
CA TRP A 114 -13.42 11.03 11.55
C TRP A 114 -13.42 9.93 12.60
N ASP A 115 -12.70 10.14 13.69
CA ASP A 115 -12.59 9.20 14.80
C ASP A 115 -13.29 9.77 16.03
N PRO A 116 -14.54 9.36 16.33
CA PRO A 116 -15.30 9.87 17.45
C PRO A 116 -14.61 9.68 18.82
N PRO A 117 -13.99 8.51 19.13
CA PRO A 117 -13.25 8.32 20.38
C PRO A 117 -12.18 9.37 20.67
N THR A 118 -11.41 9.78 19.65
CA THR A 118 -10.36 10.79 19.81
C THR A 118 -10.83 12.21 19.48
N ASN A 119 -12.06 12.37 19.01
CA ASN A 119 -12.63 13.63 18.51
C ASN A 119 -11.68 14.30 17.49
N SER A 120 -11.04 13.50 16.64
CA SER A 120 -10.01 13.95 15.71
C SER A 120 -10.09 13.20 14.37
N ARG A 121 -9.35 13.66 13.37
CA ARG A 121 -9.21 12.91 12.11
C ARG A 121 -8.04 11.94 12.21
N ILE A 122 -8.30 10.71 11.78
CA ILE A 122 -7.29 9.68 11.56
C ILE A 122 -7.11 9.47 10.06
N TYR A 123 -5.90 9.17 9.62
CA TYR A 123 -5.66 8.88 8.19
C TYR A 123 -5.33 7.40 8.00
N GLY A 124 -6.05 6.74 7.10
CA GLY A 124 -5.83 5.33 6.75
C GLY A 124 -4.55 5.09 5.95
N GLY A 125 -4.35 3.86 5.48
CA GLY A 125 -3.21 3.51 4.64
C GLY A 125 -3.26 4.14 3.24
N ILE A 126 -2.29 3.77 2.40
CA ILE A 126 -2.18 4.24 1.02
C ILE A 126 -3.23 3.53 0.14
N THR A 127 -4.46 4.05 0.11
CA THR A 127 -5.61 3.37 -0.54
C THR A 127 -6.29 4.20 -1.62
N HIS A 128 -5.79 5.40 -1.90
CA HIS A 128 -6.32 6.27 -2.95
C HIS A 128 -5.23 6.68 -3.94
N MET A 129 -5.60 6.77 -5.21
CA MET A 129 -4.75 7.23 -6.30
C MET A 129 -5.27 8.60 -6.75
N GLN A 130 -4.38 9.57 -7.00
CA GLN A 130 -4.70 10.84 -7.66
C GLN A 130 -3.64 11.14 -8.73
N LEU A 131 -3.85 12.15 -9.57
CA LEU A 131 -2.90 12.50 -10.63
C LEU A 131 -2.31 13.88 -10.42
N PHE A 132 -1.00 14.02 -10.67
CA PHE A 132 -0.32 15.30 -10.80
C PHE A 132 -0.07 15.58 -12.28
N VAL A 133 -0.72 16.61 -12.81
CA VAL A 133 -0.52 17.10 -14.18
C VAL A 133 0.49 18.23 -14.13
N GLU A 134 1.67 17.99 -14.69
CA GLU A 134 2.84 18.87 -14.61
C GLU A 134 2.93 19.78 -15.84
N ASN A 135 3.54 20.95 -15.65
CA ASN A 135 3.84 21.91 -16.72
C ASN A 135 2.61 22.42 -17.48
N VAL A 136 1.49 22.63 -16.78
CA VAL A 136 0.25 23.13 -17.38
C VAL A 136 0.22 24.65 -17.33
N ALA A 137 -0.06 25.29 -18.47
CA ALA A 137 -0.28 26.73 -18.53
C ALA A 137 -1.65 27.09 -17.91
N GLY A 138 -1.61 27.92 -16.86
CA GLY A 138 -2.77 28.48 -16.20
C GLY A 138 -3.40 29.67 -16.96
N PRO A 139 -4.49 30.24 -16.43
CA PRO A 139 -5.24 31.30 -17.12
C PRO A 139 -4.46 32.61 -17.32
N ASP A 140 -3.47 32.85 -16.48
CA ASP A 140 -2.55 33.98 -16.52
C ASP A 140 -1.26 33.68 -17.33
N GLY A 141 -1.18 32.49 -17.93
CA GLY A 141 0.00 31.98 -18.62
C GLY A 141 1.08 31.42 -17.70
N ALA A 142 0.91 31.46 -16.38
CA ALA A 142 1.85 30.86 -15.44
C ALA A 142 1.80 29.33 -15.56
N VAL A 143 2.97 28.69 -15.60
CA VAL A 143 3.07 27.24 -15.72
C VAL A 143 3.15 26.62 -14.33
N GLY A 144 2.26 25.66 -14.04
CA GLY A 144 2.13 25.03 -12.72
C GLY A 144 1.90 23.52 -12.76
N THR A 145 1.79 22.93 -11.57
CA THR A 145 1.34 21.55 -11.37
C THR A 145 -0.07 21.58 -10.83
N TYR A 146 -0.96 20.75 -11.39
CA TYR A 146 -2.35 20.64 -10.97
C TYR A 146 -2.68 19.22 -10.53
N ILE A 147 -3.58 19.08 -9.57
CA ILE A 147 -4.16 17.78 -9.18
C ILE A 147 -5.41 17.54 -10.02
N ALA A 148 -5.49 16.35 -10.61
CA ALA A 148 -6.68 15.81 -11.24
C ALA A 148 -7.07 14.50 -10.54
N ASP A 149 -8.33 14.38 -10.15
CA ASP A 149 -8.82 13.21 -9.42
C ASP A 149 -10.31 12.96 -9.69
N MET A 150 -10.58 11.98 -10.55
CA MET A 150 -11.93 11.49 -10.86
C MET A 150 -12.30 10.25 -10.03
N GLY A 151 -11.45 9.89 -9.08
CA GLY A 151 -11.52 8.64 -8.33
C GLY A 151 -12.14 8.78 -6.94
N TYR A 152 -12.54 9.97 -6.51
CA TYR A 152 -12.98 10.22 -5.13
C TYR A 152 -14.50 10.41 -5.00
N ASN A 153 -15.30 9.37 -5.26
CA ASN A 153 -16.74 9.22 -4.91
C ASN A 153 -17.57 10.54 -4.74
N GLN A 154 -18.27 10.71 -3.61
CA GLN A 154 -19.34 11.72 -3.41
C GLN A 154 -18.86 13.17 -3.37
N ILE A 155 -17.58 13.40 -3.07
CA ILE A 155 -16.99 14.73 -2.85
C ILE A 155 -15.76 14.94 -3.73
N GLY A 156 -15.71 14.25 -4.88
CA GLY A 156 -14.59 14.29 -5.80
C GLY A 156 -14.48 15.60 -6.55
N LEU A 157 -13.28 15.91 -7.03
CA LEU A 157 -13.06 17.07 -7.89
C LEU A 157 -13.86 16.94 -9.19
N THR A 158 -14.24 18.06 -9.79
CA THR A 158 -14.72 18.13 -11.19
C THR A 158 -13.88 19.09 -12.03
N GLN A 159 -12.86 19.68 -11.43
CA GLN A 159 -11.89 20.59 -12.04
C GLN A 159 -10.52 20.35 -11.44
N ALA A 160 -9.48 20.75 -12.17
CA ALA A 160 -8.12 20.66 -11.70
C ALA A 160 -7.85 21.75 -10.64
N ILE A 161 -7.16 21.39 -9.56
CA ILE A 161 -6.73 22.34 -8.51
C ILE A 161 -5.22 22.51 -8.56
N GLU A 162 -4.73 23.74 -8.54
CA GLU A 162 -3.30 24.01 -8.52
C GLU A 162 -2.67 23.42 -7.25
N LEU A 163 -1.55 22.72 -7.37
CA LEU A 163 -0.79 22.18 -6.25
C LEU A 163 -0.01 23.30 -5.55
N LYS A 164 -0.74 24.14 -4.82
CA LYS A 164 -0.22 25.32 -4.12
C LYS A 164 -1.02 25.56 -2.85
N VAL A 165 -0.34 25.76 -1.72
CA VAL A 165 -1.01 26.04 -0.45
C VAL A 165 -1.87 27.29 -0.57
N GLY A 166 -3.14 27.18 -0.15
CA GLY A 166 -4.15 28.22 -0.27
C GLY A 166 -4.89 28.25 -1.61
N ALA A 167 -4.51 27.42 -2.58
CA ALA A 167 -5.29 27.26 -3.80
C ALA A 167 -6.69 26.71 -3.45
N VAL A 168 -7.72 27.27 -4.09
CA VAL A 168 -9.11 26.88 -3.95
C VAL A 168 -9.71 26.65 -5.32
N VAL A 169 -10.54 25.61 -5.46
CA VAL A 169 -11.35 25.37 -6.66
C VAL A 169 -12.80 25.11 -6.27
N SER A 170 -13.74 25.58 -7.09
CA SER A 170 -15.16 25.24 -6.98
C SER A 170 -15.51 24.12 -7.95
N CYS A 171 -16.26 23.13 -7.51
CA CYS A 171 -16.69 21.99 -8.32
C CYS A 171 -18.18 22.10 -8.68
N ALA A 172 -18.62 21.18 -9.55
CA ALA A 172 -19.91 21.26 -10.21
C ALA A 172 -21.10 21.43 -9.25
N ALA A 173 -21.11 20.72 -8.11
CA ALA A 173 -22.20 20.73 -7.14
C ALA A 173 -22.02 21.75 -6.00
N GLY A 174 -21.30 22.84 -6.27
CA GLY A 174 -21.14 23.96 -5.34
C GLY A 174 -20.19 23.70 -4.18
N GLU A 175 -19.72 22.46 -4.01
CA GLU A 175 -18.59 22.18 -3.14
C GLU A 175 -17.32 22.87 -3.64
N SER A 176 -16.41 23.12 -2.72
CA SER A 176 -15.08 23.65 -3.04
C SER A 176 -14.01 22.86 -2.33
N HIS A 177 -12.80 22.89 -2.87
CA HIS A 177 -11.65 22.21 -2.32
C HIS A 177 -10.51 23.17 -2.13
N MET A 178 -9.65 22.88 -1.15
CA MET A 178 -8.50 23.70 -0.81
C MET A 178 -7.26 22.84 -0.57
N ILE A 179 -6.10 23.31 -1.04
CA ILE A 179 -4.81 22.75 -0.67
C ILE A 179 -4.29 23.41 0.60
N LYS A 180 -4.06 22.64 1.65
CA LYS A 180 -3.34 23.08 2.85
C LYS A 180 -1.98 22.41 2.93
N ALA A 181 -1.06 23.03 3.67
CA ALA A 181 0.15 22.36 4.10
C ALA A 181 -0.19 21.26 5.12
N ALA A 182 0.48 20.12 5.01
CA ALA A 182 0.40 19.03 5.97
C ALA A 182 1.78 18.74 6.54
N SER A 183 1.83 18.30 7.79
CA SER A 183 3.06 17.86 8.46
C SER A 183 2.97 16.43 9.01
N VAL A 184 1.99 15.64 8.55
CA VAL A 184 1.65 14.30 9.11
C VAL A 184 2.86 13.38 9.16
N THR A 185 3.64 13.29 8.07
CA THR A 185 4.90 12.52 8.00
C THR A 185 6.14 13.41 7.88
N GLY A 186 6.04 14.67 8.31
CA GLY A 186 7.10 15.68 8.14
C GLY A 186 6.67 16.86 7.26
N PRO A 187 7.49 17.91 7.18
CA PRO A 187 7.18 19.13 6.43
C PRO A 187 7.14 18.88 4.91
N GLY A 188 6.45 19.76 4.18
CA GLY A 188 6.40 19.71 2.71
C GLY A 188 5.32 18.80 2.12
N ASN A 189 4.49 18.19 2.97
CA ASN A 189 3.32 17.42 2.54
C ASN A 189 2.12 18.34 2.29
N PHE A 190 1.11 17.79 1.61
CA PHE A 190 -0.10 18.51 1.26
C PHE A 190 -1.34 17.79 1.79
N MET A 191 -2.38 18.57 2.07
CA MET A 191 -3.72 18.10 2.39
C MET A 191 -4.69 18.65 1.35
N LEU A 192 -5.44 17.78 0.68
CA LEU A 192 -6.63 18.20 -0.03
C LEU A 192 -7.79 18.23 0.96
N CYS A 193 -8.42 19.38 1.09
CA CYS A 193 -9.57 19.58 1.96
C CYS A 193 -10.83 19.83 1.13
N HIS A 194 -11.98 19.47 1.67
CA HIS A 194 -13.28 19.66 1.06
C HIS A 194 -14.17 20.54 1.94
N LYS A 195 -14.91 21.43 1.30
CA LYS A 195 -15.96 22.26 1.88
C LYS A 195 -17.23 22.03 1.08
N ARG A 196 -18.32 21.73 1.79
CA ARG A 196 -19.66 21.58 1.17
C ARG A 196 -20.13 22.90 0.57
N ALA A 197 -21.13 22.82 -0.31
CA ALA A 197 -21.82 24.00 -0.79
C ALA A 197 -22.46 24.78 0.37
N GLU A 198 -22.50 26.10 0.23
CA GLU A 198 -23.05 27.01 1.25
C GLU A 198 -24.53 26.71 1.55
N GLY A 199 -24.84 26.48 2.83
CA GLY A 199 -26.19 26.14 3.30
C GLY A 199 -26.59 24.67 3.07
N ALA A 200 -25.66 23.79 2.69
CA ALA A 200 -25.91 22.36 2.59
C ALA A 200 -25.86 21.69 3.98
N PRO A 201 -26.98 21.21 4.55
CA PRO A 201 -27.07 20.80 5.95
C PRO A 201 -26.17 19.59 6.27
N LEU A 202 -25.46 19.61 7.42
CA LEU A 202 -24.91 18.41 8.04
C LEU A 202 -26.04 17.50 8.56
N ALA A 203 -25.79 16.20 8.60
CA ALA A 203 -26.77 15.19 9.01
C ALA A 203 -27.25 15.33 10.46
N ASP A 204 -26.43 15.90 11.32
CA ASP A 204 -26.69 16.15 12.73
C ASP A 204 -27.22 17.58 12.98
N GLY A 205 -27.47 18.35 11.92
CA GLY A 205 -27.94 19.73 12.00
C GLY A 205 -26.89 20.72 12.54
N THR A 206 -25.64 20.29 12.74
CA THR A 206 -24.56 21.22 13.08
C THR A 206 -24.20 22.05 11.86
N ASN A 207 -23.79 23.29 12.08
CA ASN A 207 -23.34 24.17 11.01
C ASN A 207 -21.83 24.36 11.14
N MET A 208 -21.08 23.53 10.41
CA MET A 208 -19.64 23.70 10.21
C MET A 208 -19.37 24.23 8.79
N ASP A 209 -20.35 24.95 8.19
CA ASP A 209 -20.31 25.41 6.79
C ASP A 209 -19.13 26.33 6.46
N ASP A 210 -18.33 26.74 7.44
CA ASP A 210 -17.14 27.58 7.24
C ASP A 210 -15.82 26.82 7.17
N LEU A 211 -15.79 25.51 7.45
CA LEU A 211 -14.53 24.78 7.59
C LEU A 211 -14.25 23.83 6.43
N TYR A 212 -13.08 24.01 5.83
CA TYR A 212 -12.47 23.02 4.94
C TYR A 212 -12.03 21.80 5.76
N ALA A 213 -12.80 20.72 5.69
CA ALA A 213 -12.51 19.45 6.32
C ALA A 213 -11.43 18.69 5.54
N ASP A 214 -10.49 18.05 6.22
CA ASP A 214 -9.48 17.23 5.54
C ASP A 214 -10.17 16.12 4.76
N MET A 215 -9.72 15.89 3.54
CA MET A 215 -10.21 14.83 2.67
C MET A 215 -9.18 13.69 2.65
N PHE A 216 -7.98 14.00 2.17
CA PHE A 216 -6.82 13.12 2.22
C PHE A 216 -5.53 13.92 2.21
N TYR A 217 -4.49 13.31 2.77
CA TYR A 217 -3.14 13.87 2.71
C TYR A 217 -2.26 13.04 1.76
N PHE A 218 -1.25 13.69 1.19
CA PHE A 218 -0.35 13.08 0.22
C PHE A 218 1.05 13.72 0.22
N THR A 219 2.00 12.96 -0.32
CA THR A 219 3.37 13.38 -0.63
C THR A 219 3.50 13.58 -2.16
N ARG A 220 4.63 14.11 -2.61
CA ARG A 220 4.98 14.16 -4.05
C ARG A 220 5.89 13.01 -4.46
N GLU A 221 5.99 11.97 -3.64
CA GLU A 221 6.85 10.83 -3.95
C GLU A 221 6.35 10.11 -5.20
N LYS A 222 7.30 9.64 -6.03
CA LYS A 222 7.01 8.96 -7.27
C LYS A 222 6.86 7.45 -7.04
N PHE A 223 5.67 6.94 -7.36
CA PHE A 223 5.34 5.52 -7.31
C PHE A 223 5.42 4.90 -8.71
N ARG A 224 5.69 3.61 -8.75
CA ARG A 224 5.71 2.81 -9.99
C ARG A 224 4.39 2.09 -10.19
N PRO A 225 4.05 1.73 -11.43
CA PRO A 225 2.87 0.91 -11.72
C PRO A 225 2.77 -0.37 -10.88
N GLN A 226 3.89 -1.04 -10.59
CA GLN A 226 3.93 -2.20 -9.71
C GLN A 226 3.50 -1.88 -8.27
N ASP A 227 3.72 -0.66 -7.80
CA ASP A 227 3.22 -0.24 -6.50
C ASP A 227 1.70 -0.10 -6.53
N TYR A 228 1.13 0.46 -7.58
CA TYR A 228 -0.33 0.56 -7.74
C TYR A 228 -1.00 -0.84 -7.79
N GLU A 229 -0.33 -1.88 -8.31
CA GLU A 229 -0.83 -3.26 -8.19
C GLU A 229 -0.93 -3.72 -6.74
N VAL A 230 0.07 -3.42 -5.91
CA VAL A 230 0.08 -3.73 -4.46
C VAL A 230 -1.07 -3.02 -3.76
N LEU A 231 -1.24 -1.73 -4.01
CA LEU A 231 -2.25 -0.90 -3.35
C LEU A 231 -3.68 -1.28 -3.80
N ASN A 232 -3.88 -1.47 -5.10
CA ASN A 232 -5.14 -1.92 -5.69
C ASN A 232 -5.54 -3.30 -5.16
N PHE A 233 -4.58 -4.23 -4.99
CA PHE A 233 -4.85 -5.55 -4.44
C PHE A 233 -5.44 -5.46 -3.04
N TYR A 234 -4.90 -4.63 -2.15
CA TYR A 234 -5.49 -4.41 -0.83
C TYR A 234 -6.93 -3.91 -0.92
N VAL A 235 -7.18 -2.87 -1.71
CA VAL A 235 -8.52 -2.29 -1.85
C VAL A 235 -9.54 -3.28 -2.43
N SER A 236 -9.10 -4.17 -3.32
CA SER A 236 -9.96 -5.15 -4.01
C SER A 236 -10.05 -6.53 -3.35
N HIS A 237 -9.25 -6.83 -2.32
CA HIS A 237 -9.25 -8.16 -1.69
C HIS A 237 -9.35 -8.11 -0.17
N CYS A 238 -9.10 -6.95 0.47
CA CYS A 238 -9.19 -6.86 1.92
C CYS A 238 -10.66 -6.78 2.35
N PRO A 239 -11.20 -7.78 3.07
CA PRO A 239 -12.61 -7.81 3.49
C PRO A 239 -12.92 -6.74 4.56
N LYS A 240 -11.88 -6.11 5.12
CA LYS A 240 -12.00 -4.98 6.07
C LYS A 240 -12.13 -3.64 5.36
N HIS A 241 -11.71 -3.55 4.09
CA HIS A 241 -11.76 -2.30 3.34
C HIS A 241 -13.19 -1.91 2.96
N ILE A 242 -13.49 -0.60 2.96
CA ILE A 242 -14.84 -0.11 2.75
C ILE A 242 -15.42 -0.50 1.39
N MET A 243 -14.58 -0.57 0.36
CA MET A 243 -15.00 -0.98 -1.00
C MET A 243 -15.48 -2.44 -1.06
N ALA A 244 -15.16 -3.28 -0.08
CA ALA A 244 -15.70 -4.64 0.04
C ALA A 244 -16.95 -4.72 0.94
N ARG A 245 -17.20 -3.71 1.76
CA ARG A 245 -18.24 -3.74 2.82
C ARG A 245 -19.48 -2.90 2.53
N THR A 246 -19.35 -1.94 1.63
CA THR A 246 -20.43 -1.00 1.31
C THR A 246 -20.51 -0.84 -0.20
N PHE A 247 -21.69 -1.03 -0.78
CA PHE A 247 -21.89 -0.68 -2.18
C PHE A 247 -21.98 0.84 -2.31
N ILE A 248 -21.22 1.39 -3.24
CA ILE A 248 -21.15 2.83 -3.46
C ILE A 248 -21.16 3.09 -4.95
N ALA A 249 -22.05 3.98 -5.40
CA ALA A 249 -22.00 4.56 -6.72
C ALA A 249 -22.20 6.08 -6.66
N SER A 250 -21.50 6.83 -7.51
CA SER A 250 -21.72 8.28 -7.63
C SER A 250 -21.42 8.81 -9.02
N ILE A 251 -22.17 9.83 -9.46
CA ILE A 251 -21.91 10.55 -10.71
C ILE A 251 -22.34 12.02 -10.59
N VAL A 252 -21.70 12.91 -11.34
CA VAL A 252 -22.15 14.31 -11.50
C VAL A 252 -23.38 14.33 -12.41
N SER A 253 -24.44 15.04 -12.01
CA SER A 253 -25.61 15.20 -12.89
C SER A 253 -25.34 16.25 -13.98
N GLU A 254 -26.09 16.20 -15.08
CA GLU A 254 -25.99 17.19 -16.17
C GLU A 254 -26.24 18.64 -15.69
N THR A 255 -27.07 18.81 -14.67
CA THR A 255 -27.38 20.10 -14.05
C THR A 255 -26.32 20.59 -13.07
N GLY A 256 -25.23 19.83 -12.89
CA GLY A 256 -24.15 20.15 -11.97
C GLY A 256 -24.39 19.67 -10.54
N GLY A 257 -25.39 18.83 -10.26
CA GLY A 257 -25.59 18.21 -8.96
C GLY A 257 -24.85 16.88 -8.79
N ARG A 258 -25.24 16.09 -7.78
CA ARG A 258 -24.68 14.76 -7.49
C ARG A 258 -25.79 13.72 -7.36
N LYS A 259 -25.56 12.57 -7.97
CA LYS A 259 -26.34 11.34 -7.80
C LYS A 259 -25.50 10.33 -7.06
N VAL A 260 -26.04 9.73 -6.01
CA VAL A 260 -25.28 8.87 -5.11
C VAL A 260 -26.13 7.70 -4.67
N VAL A 261 -25.56 6.50 -4.72
CA VAL A 261 -26.05 5.31 -4.04
C VAL A 261 -25.06 4.93 -2.95
N VAL A 262 -25.58 4.70 -1.73
CA VAL A 262 -24.86 4.02 -0.65
C VAL A 262 -25.74 2.87 -0.18
N ASP A 263 -25.25 1.65 -0.34
CA ASP A 263 -26.02 0.41 -0.21
C ASP A 263 -27.38 0.54 -0.92
N ARG A 264 -28.47 0.66 -0.17
CA ARG A 264 -29.83 0.71 -0.70
C ARG A 264 -30.43 2.12 -0.75
N LYS A 265 -29.66 3.14 -0.42
CA LYS A 265 -30.15 4.53 -0.37
C LYS A 265 -29.64 5.30 -1.57
N TYR A 266 -30.55 5.70 -2.44
CA TYR A 266 -30.29 6.63 -3.54
C TYR A 266 -30.60 8.05 -3.09
N THR A 267 -29.71 8.98 -3.42
CA THR A 267 -29.90 10.41 -3.21
C THR A 267 -29.53 11.17 -4.47
N ARG A 268 -30.30 12.22 -4.77
CA ARG A 268 -30.12 13.07 -5.94
C ARG A 268 -30.19 14.54 -5.54
N ARG A 269 -29.29 15.32 -6.10
CA ARG A 269 -29.28 16.78 -6.05
C ARG A 269 -29.19 17.30 -7.47
N GLU A 270 -29.94 18.36 -7.79
CA GLU A 270 -30.19 18.80 -9.17
C GLU A 270 -29.83 20.25 -9.46
N ASP A 271 -28.97 20.84 -8.64
CA ASP A 271 -28.42 22.16 -8.94
C ASP A 271 -26.98 22.28 -8.42
N ALA A 272 -26.25 23.22 -9.02
CA ALA A 272 -24.89 23.58 -8.63
C ALA A 272 -24.81 24.26 -7.24
N GLN A 273 -25.95 24.52 -6.58
CA GLN A 273 -25.97 25.14 -5.25
C GLN A 273 -26.06 24.08 -4.16
N ASN A 274 -26.51 22.87 -4.48
CA ASN A 274 -26.55 21.70 -3.61
C ASN A 274 -27.33 21.99 -2.30
N LYS A 275 -28.32 22.90 -2.37
CA LYS A 275 -29.08 23.38 -1.21
C LYS A 275 -30.23 22.44 -0.82
N GLN A 276 -30.72 21.61 -1.73
CA GLN A 276 -31.80 20.68 -1.45
C GLN A 276 -31.51 19.27 -1.98
N LEU A 277 -31.83 18.26 -1.17
CA LEU A 277 -31.97 16.88 -1.65
C LEU A 277 -33.23 16.84 -2.51
N ALA A 278 -33.06 16.87 -3.83
CA ALA A 278 -34.15 16.79 -4.79
C ALA A 278 -34.86 15.43 -4.69
N THR A 279 -34.15 14.37 -4.30
CA THR A 279 -34.72 13.03 -4.15
C THR A 279 -33.96 12.22 -3.11
N VAL A 280 -34.69 11.46 -2.30
CA VAL A 280 -34.17 10.39 -1.43
C VAL A 280 -35.05 9.16 -1.65
N VAL A 281 -34.47 8.07 -2.15
CA VAL A 281 -35.19 6.80 -2.35
C VAL A 281 -34.49 5.71 -1.54
N GLN A 282 -35.27 5.03 -0.71
CA GLN A 282 -34.88 3.76 -0.13
C GLN A 282 -35.28 2.65 -1.12
N MET A 283 -34.31 1.94 -1.67
CA MET A 283 -34.54 0.88 -2.66
C MET A 283 -35.01 -0.39 -1.95
N GLU A 284 -36.16 -0.91 -2.39
CA GLU A 284 -36.87 -2.03 -1.75
C GLU A 284 -36.78 -3.35 -2.54
N SER A 285 -36.36 -3.31 -3.81
CA SER A 285 -36.20 -4.49 -4.66
C SER A 285 -34.95 -4.42 -5.53
N GLU A 286 -34.48 -5.58 -5.98
CA GLU A 286 -33.38 -5.71 -6.92
C GLU A 286 -33.68 -5.02 -8.24
N GLN A 287 -34.93 -5.11 -8.71
CA GLN A 287 -35.36 -4.46 -9.95
C GLN A 287 -35.28 -2.94 -9.84
N GLN A 288 -35.78 -2.37 -8.74
CA GLN A 288 -35.71 -0.93 -8.51
C GLN A 288 -34.25 -0.44 -8.45
N PHE A 289 -33.37 -1.23 -7.83
CA PHE A 289 -31.94 -0.94 -7.79
C PHE A 289 -31.34 -0.95 -9.20
N ALA A 290 -31.58 -2.01 -9.97
CA ALA A 290 -31.08 -2.13 -11.34
C ALA A 290 -31.62 -1.02 -12.25
N ASP A 291 -32.89 -0.62 -12.08
CA ASP A 291 -33.50 0.48 -12.81
C ASP A 291 -32.82 1.81 -12.46
N ILE A 292 -32.57 2.09 -11.18
CA ILE A 292 -31.82 3.30 -10.77
C ILE A 292 -30.40 3.29 -11.33
N MET A 293 -29.67 2.17 -11.23
CA MET A 293 -28.32 2.08 -11.80
C MET A 293 -28.29 2.32 -13.31
N ARG A 294 -29.26 1.78 -14.05
CA ARG A 294 -29.40 1.99 -15.49
C ARG A 294 -29.77 3.44 -15.82
N ASP A 295 -30.83 3.95 -15.21
CA ASP A 295 -31.46 5.21 -15.62
C ASP A 295 -30.69 6.43 -15.10
N GLU A 296 -30.09 6.33 -13.92
CA GLU A 296 -29.45 7.46 -13.25
C GLU A 296 -27.92 7.48 -13.43
N PHE A 297 -27.29 6.32 -13.60
CA PHE A 297 -25.83 6.16 -13.72
C PHE A 297 -25.39 5.59 -15.08
N GLY A 298 -26.32 5.17 -15.94
CA GLY A 298 -25.99 4.55 -17.23
C GLY A 298 -25.37 3.15 -17.11
N VAL A 299 -25.51 2.49 -15.97
CA VAL A 299 -24.92 1.18 -15.67
C VAL A 299 -25.95 0.09 -15.79
N THR A 300 -25.82 -0.75 -16.82
CA THR A 300 -26.62 -1.98 -16.94
C THR A 300 -25.99 -3.07 -16.09
N MET A 301 -26.76 -3.60 -15.14
CA MET A 301 -26.34 -4.69 -14.26
C MET A 301 -26.56 -6.04 -14.95
N SER A 302 -25.60 -6.94 -14.80
CA SER A 302 -25.71 -8.33 -15.25
C SER A 302 -26.64 -9.14 -14.34
N ALA A 303 -27.11 -10.30 -14.82
CA ALA A 303 -27.93 -11.21 -14.02
C ALA A 303 -27.23 -11.65 -12.72
N ALA A 304 -25.91 -11.90 -12.78
CA ALA A 304 -25.11 -12.26 -11.61
C ALA A 304 -25.01 -11.10 -10.59
N GLU A 305 -24.89 -9.86 -11.05
CA GLU A 305 -24.90 -8.71 -10.15
C GLU A 305 -26.26 -8.50 -9.51
N ILE A 306 -27.36 -8.73 -10.25
CA ILE A 306 -28.73 -8.68 -9.72
C ILE A 306 -28.93 -9.72 -8.62
N GLU A 307 -28.42 -10.95 -8.81
CA GLU A 307 -28.42 -11.99 -7.77
C GLU A 307 -27.60 -11.56 -6.54
N GLY A 308 -26.45 -10.91 -6.76
CA GLY A 308 -25.65 -10.30 -5.68
C GLY A 308 -26.40 -9.23 -4.88
N ILE A 309 -27.30 -8.46 -5.52
CA ILE A 309 -28.16 -7.50 -4.81
C ILE A 309 -29.10 -8.23 -3.84
N THR A 310 -29.63 -9.41 -4.19
CA THR A 310 -30.50 -10.17 -3.29
C THR A 310 -29.81 -10.46 -1.96
N LEU A 311 -28.52 -10.81 -1.97
CA LEU A 311 -27.74 -10.99 -0.73
C LEU A 311 -27.63 -9.70 0.09
N LEU A 312 -27.39 -8.55 -0.55
CA LEU A 312 -27.40 -7.24 0.10
C LEU A 312 -28.77 -6.93 0.73
N MET A 313 -29.86 -7.24 0.02
CA MET A 313 -31.24 -7.05 0.49
C MET A 313 -31.58 -7.98 1.67
N MET A 314 -31.02 -9.19 1.69
CA MET A 314 -31.24 -10.21 2.74
C MET A 314 -30.37 -10.00 3.99
N ALA A 315 -29.11 -9.60 3.85
CA ALA A 315 -28.13 -9.51 4.95
C ALA A 315 -28.54 -8.55 6.08
N ARG A 316 -29.42 -7.56 5.80
CA ARG A 316 -30.02 -6.68 6.82
C ARG A 316 -31.32 -7.20 7.43
N ARG A 317 -32.03 -8.16 6.80
CA ARG A 317 -33.19 -8.81 7.45
C ARG A 317 -32.78 -9.69 8.63
N LEU A 318 -31.52 -10.11 8.70
CA LEU A 318 -30.98 -11.00 9.73
C LEU A 318 -30.18 -10.28 10.83
N ARG A 319 -29.95 -8.96 10.72
CA ARG A 319 -29.46 -8.15 11.84
C ARG A 319 -30.66 -7.43 12.46
N PRO A 320 -31.24 -7.91 13.58
CA PRO A 320 -32.26 -7.15 14.28
C PRO A 320 -31.66 -5.81 14.68
N ASP A 321 -32.45 -4.74 14.57
CA ASP A 321 -32.06 -3.37 14.88
C ASP A 321 -31.52 -3.25 16.31
N VAL A 322 -30.20 -3.37 16.48
CA VAL A 322 -29.52 -2.92 17.68
C VAL A 322 -29.38 -1.39 17.54
N HIS A 323 -30.49 -0.67 17.63
CA HIS A 323 -30.64 0.74 18.01
C HIS A 323 -32.13 1.14 17.91
N HIS A 324 -32.94 0.66 18.85
CA HIS A 324 -34.20 1.31 19.19
C HIS A 324 -34.03 2.01 20.54
N GLY A 325 -33.63 3.27 20.48
CA GLY A 325 -33.39 4.11 21.65
C GLY A 325 -33.06 5.56 21.31
N LYS A 326 -34.04 6.26 20.70
CA LYS A 326 -34.11 7.70 20.43
C LYS A 326 -33.22 8.26 19.29
N ALA A 327 -33.88 9.11 18.50
CA ALA A 327 -33.44 9.91 17.34
C ALA A 327 -33.33 9.14 16.01
N GLU A 328 -34.13 9.59 15.03
CA GLU A 328 -33.96 9.35 13.61
C GLU A 328 -32.59 9.92 13.17
N GLU A 329 -31.51 9.18 13.40
CA GLU A 329 -30.18 9.58 12.97
C GLU A 329 -30.00 9.33 11.47
N SER A 330 -29.85 10.45 10.76
CA SER A 330 -29.68 10.47 9.33
C SER A 330 -28.30 9.90 8.94
N ILE A 331 -28.31 8.75 8.28
CA ILE A 331 -27.13 8.20 7.63
C ILE A 331 -26.85 9.04 6.39
N THR A 332 -26.06 10.11 6.53
CA THR A 332 -25.26 10.74 5.46
C THR A 332 -24.31 11.80 6.00
N ALA A 333 -23.00 11.61 5.85
CA ALA A 333 -21.90 12.56 6.16
C ALA A 333 -21.23 12.49 7.53
N SER A 334 -21.18 11.30 8.14
CA SER A 334 -19.93 10.90 8.78
C SER A 334 -19.09 10.18 7.73
N LEU A 335 -17.81 10.50 7.61
CA LEU A 335 -16.87 9.67 6.85
C LEU A 335 -16.93 8.26 7.44
N LEU A 336 -17.72 7.41 6.79
CA LEU A 336 -17.82 5.95 6.88
C LEU A 336 -17.45 5.43 8.28
N ILE A 337 -18.37 5.61 9.22
CA ILE A 337 -18.31 5.00 10.55
C ILE A 337 -18.46 3.49 10.37
N ASN A 338 -17.46 2.75 10.85
CA ASN A 338 -17.66 1.41 11.39
C ASN A 338 -17.28 1.48 12.89
N PRO A 339 -18.21 1.28 13.83
CA PRO A 339 -17.91 1.35 15.25
C PRO A 339 -17.13 0.13 15.78
N ASP A 340 -16.87 -0.90 14.96
CA ASP A 340 -16.21 -2.13 15.40
C ASP A 340 -14.67 -2.08 15.41
N PHE A 341 -14.06 -0.91 15.19
CA PHE A 341 -12.68 -0.69 15.62
C PHE A 341 -12.66 -0.30 17.10
N SER A 342 -12.92 -1.28 17.96
CA SER A 342 -12.62 -1.17 19.39
C SER A 342 -11.10 -1.14 19.56
N MET A 343 -10.52 0.05 19.51
CA MET A 343 -9.16 0.32 19.97
C MET A 343 -9.21 0.82 21.40
N ASP A 344 -8.47 0.14 22.26
CA ASP A 344 -8.27 0.39 23.68
C ASP A 344 -8.15 1.90 24.03
N PRO A 345 -8.91 2.43 25.02
CA PRO A 345 -8.90 3.83 25.43
C PRO A 345 -7.58 4.37 26.00
N PHE A 346 -6.50 3.57 26.06
CA PHE A 346 -5.18 4.01 26.54
C PHE A 346 -4.16 4.39 25.46
N ARG A 347 -4.54 4.58 24.18
CA ARG A 347 -3.54 4.77 23.09
C ARG A 347 -3.15 6.22 22.77
N HIS A 348 -1.84 6.36 22.50
CA HIS A 348 -1.19 7.47 21.78
C HIS A 348 -1.94 7.85 20.49
N ASN A 349 -1.70 9.08 20.01
CA ASN A 349 -2.27 9.61 18.77
C ASN A 349 -2.12 8.58 17.61
N PRO A 350 -3.22 8.01 17.07
CA PRO A 350 -3.18 6.97 16.05
C PRO A 350 -2.59 7.44 14.71
N ASN A 351 -2.36 8.75 14.56
CA ASN A 351 -1.64 9.33 13.43
C ASN A 351 -0.11 9.25 13.57
N THR A 352 0.42 8.69 14.67
CA THR A 352 1.87 8.58 14.94
C THR A 352 2.44 7.19 14.62
N ASN A 353 3.77 7.06 14.72
CA ASN A 353 4.55 5.84 14.47
C ASN A 353 4.12 4.64 15.33
N PHE A 354 4.61 3.44 15.00
CA PHE A 354 4.47 2.26 15.85
C PHE A 354 4.92 2.56 17.29
N PRO A 355 4.12 2.22 18.32
CA PRO A 355 4.47 2.54 19.69
C PRO A 355 5.75 1.80 20.10
N PRO A 356 6.70 2.46 20.79
CA PRO A 356 7.87 1.79 21.33
C PRO A 356 7.47 0.72 22.34
N LEU A 357 8.32 -0.30 22.51
CA LEU A 357 8.14 -1.30 23.56
C LEU A 357 8.14 -0.64 24.94
N ASN A 358 7.28 -1.14 25.84
CA ASN A 358 7.42 -0.81 27.26
C ASN A 358 8.63 -1.53 27.88
N THR A 359 9.02 -1.14 29.09
CA THR A 359 10.21 -1.68 29.78
C THR A 359 10.22 -3.21 29.88
N THR A 360 9.07 -3.81 30.21
CA THR A 360 8.94 -5.27 30.34
C THR A 360 9.12 -5.97 29.00
N GLN A 361 8.45 -5.47 27.96
CA GLN A 361 8.56 -6.01 26.60
C GLN A 361 10.00 -5.89 26.06
N LEU A 362 10.66 -4.75 26.31
CA LEU A 362 12.05 -4.54 25.93
C LEU A 362 12.98 -5.54 26.63
N GLN A 363 12.81 -5.76 27.93
CA GLN A 363 13.61 -6.75 28.68
C GLN A 363 13.41 -8.17 28.15
N GLN A 364 12.17 -8.57 27.85
CA GLN A 364 11.86 -9.87 27.25
C GLN A 364 12.53 -10.03 25.88
N TYR A 365 12.50 -8.99 25.04
CA TYR A 365 13.19 -8.98 23.76
C TYR A 365 14.71 -9.13 23.92
N LEU A 366 15.32 -8.32 24.79
CA LEU A 366 16.77 -8.37 25.03
C LEU A 366 17.19 -9.74 25.57
N GLN A 367 16.38 -10.35 26.44
CA GLN A 367 16.60 -11.73 26.90
C GLN A 367 16.49 -12.74 25.75
N ARG A 368 15.50 -12.59 24.85
CA ARG A 368 15.29 -13.49 23.70
C ARG A 368 16.48 -13.51 22.74
N ILE A 369 17.12 -12.36 22.53
CA ILE A 369 18.31 -12.25 21.67
C ILE A 369 19.63 -12.37 22.47
N GLY A 370 19.54 -12.39 23.80
CA GLY A 370 20.64 -12.42 24.75
C GLY A 370 21.55 -11.18 24.72
N ALA A 371 21.05 -10.03 24.27
CA ALA A 371 21.82 -8.79 24.17
C ALA A 371 21.91 -8.07 25.53
N VAL A 372 23.04 -7.39 25.75
CA VAL A 372 23.28 -6.56 26.94
C VAL A 372 23.50 -5.13 26.48
N VAL A 373 22.67 -4.20 26.95
CA VAL A 373 22.64 -2.82 26.47
C VAL A 373 22.84 -1.77 27.56
N ASP A 374 22.83 -2.18 28.84
CA ASP A 374 22.90 -1.25 29.97
C ASP A 374 24.22 -0.45 29.98
N GLY A 375 24.09 0.87 30.06
CA GLY A 375 25.22 1.80 30.11
C GLY A 375 25.98 1.98 28.78
N GLN A 376 25.50 1.39 27.68
CA GLN A 376 26.12 1.56 26.36
C GLN A 376 25.63 2.86 25.68
N PRO A 377 26.51 3.56 24.94
CA PRO A 377 26.11 4.72 24.13
C PRO A 377 25.21 4.31 22.96
N LEU A 378 24.32 5.21 22.52
CA LEU A 378 23.46 5.02 21.34
C LEU A 378 24.24 5.27 20.05
N ASP A 379 25.25 4.44 19.78
CA ASP A 379 26.15 4.55 18.64
C ASP A 379 26.02 3.34 17.69
N LEU A 380 26.84 3.34 16.63
CA LEU A 380 26.86 2.27 15.65
C LEU A 380 27.26 0.92 16.26
N ALA A 381 28.08 0.90 17.31
CA ALA A 381 28.52 -0.33 17.95
C ALA A 381 27.35 -1.00 18.69
N LEU A 382 26.57 -0.23 19.45
CA LEU A 382 25.36 -0.75 20.10
C LEU A 382 24.32 -1.18 19.07
N LEU A 383 24.09 -0.40 18.01
CA LEU A 383 23.18 -0.76 16.93
C LEU A 383 23.58 -2.10 16.31
N ASN A 384 24.85 -2.26 15.91
CA ASN A 384 25.35 -3.50 15.32
C ASN A 384 25.32 -4.68 16.29
N HIS A 385 25.54 -4.44 17.59
CA HIS A 385 25.37 -5.47 18.61
C HIS A 385 23.93 -6.01 18.61
N ILE A 386 22.93 -5.13 18.61
CA ILE A 386 21.52 -5.54 18.59
C ILE A 386 21.18 -6.30 17.30
N LEU A 387 21.63 -5.81 16.14
CA LEU A 387 21.34 -6.42 14.84
C LEU A 387 21.97 -7.82 14.71
N ASP A 388 23.23 -7.99 15.08
CA ASP A 388 23.91 -9.30 15.03
C ASP A 388 23.20 -10.31 15.95
N ARG A 389 22.85 -9.89 17.17
CA ARG A 389 22.13 -10.74 18.12
C ARG A 389 20.72 -11.08 17.65
N HIS A 390 20.00 -10.14 17.03
CA HIS A 390 18.70 -10.38 16.40
C HIS A 390 18.83 -11.44 15.31
N ALA A 391 19.74 -11.25 14.35
CA ALA A 391 19.91 -12.12 13.18
C ALA A 391 20.26 -13.58 13.53
N ARG A 392 20.93 -13.79 14.66
CA ARG A 392 21.29 -15.12 15.19
C ARG A 392 20.20 -15.78 16.02
N SER A 393 19.27 -14.97 16.53
CA SER A 393 18.30 -15.44 17.54
C SER A 393 16.91 -15.63 16.98
N ILE A 394 16.44 -14.73 16.11
CA ILE A 394 15.07 -14.73 15.57
C ILE A 394 15.15 -15.11 14.08
N PRO A 395 14.65 -16.29 13.70
CA PRO A 395 14.71 -16.73 12.31
C PRO A 395 13.75 -15.93 11.43
N PHE A 396 14.14 -15.76 10.16
CA PHE A 396 13.17 -15.53 9.10
C PHE A 396 12.41 -16.84 8.87
N GLU A 397 11.08 -16.82 8.94
CA GLU A 397 10.24 -17.95 8.59
C GLU A 397 8.82 -17.49 8.25
N ILE A 398 8.14 -18.28 7.40
CA ILE A 398 6.76 -18.02 6.96
C ILE A 398 5.85 -19.21 7.22
N GLY A 399 6.14 -20.05 8.22
CA GLY A 399 5.41 -21.29 8.50
C GLY A 399 3.93 -21.07 8.82
N GLN A 400 3.61 -20.07 9.66
CA GLN A 400 2.21 -19.70 9.93
C GLN A 400 1.49 -19.29 8.64
N LEU A 401 2.12 -18.45 7.83
CA LEU A 401 1.54 -17.95 6.59
C LEU A 401 1.38 -19.05 5.53
N PHE A 402 2.39 -19.89 5.38
CA PHE A 402 2.47 -20.88 4.31
C PHE A 402 1.68 -22.14 4.64
N PHE A 403 1.79 -22.69 5.86
CA PHE A 403 1.13 -23.95 6.23
C PHE A 403 -0.30 -23.75 6.74
N LEU A 404 -0.57 -22.66 7.46
CA LEU A 404 -1.89 -22.43 8.07
C LEU A 404 -2.75 -21.41 7.32
N GLU A 405 -2.17 -20.67 6.38
CA GLU A 405 -2.84 -19.58 5.66
C GLU A 405 -3.53 -18.55 6.57
N SER A 406 -2.97 -18.34 7.77
CA SER A 406 -3.53 -17.44 8.77
C SER A 406 -3.17 -15.97 8.48
N GLU A 407 -4.05 -15.05 8.91
CA GLU A 407 -3.75 -13.61 8.92
C GLU A 407 -2.47 -13.35 9.73
N VAL A 408 -1.65 -12.41 9.24
CA VAL A 408 -0.43 -11.97 9.92
C VAL A 408 -0.69 -10.62 10.57
N ASP A 409 -0.76 -10.62 11.90
CA ASP A 409 -0.78 -9.40 12.71
C ASP A 409 0.64 -8.87 12.91
N ILE A 410 0.80 -7.56 12.68
CA ILE A 410 2.05 -6.80 12.83
C ILE A 410 1.97 -5.78 13.97
N SER A 411 0.95 -5.85 14.82
CA SER A 411 0.86 -5.06 16.04
C SER A 411 1.97 -5.43 17.02
N THR A 412 2.46 -4.43 17.77
CA THR A 412 3.56 -4.62 18.73
C THR A 412 3.32 -5.78 19.70
N ASP A 413 2.10 -5.91 20.23
CA ASP A 413 1.76 -6.97 21.18
C ASP A 413 1.76 -8.36 20.53
N ALA A 414 1.22 -8.49 19.32
CA ALA A 414 1.26 -9.75 18.57
C ALA A 414 2.70 -10.17 18.23
N LEU A 415 3.56 -9.21 17.90
CA LEU A 415 4.96 -9.47 17.60
C LEU A 415 5.75 -9.90 18.83
N ILE A 416 5.50 -9.30 20.00
CA ILE A 416 6.10 -9.75 21.27
C ILE A 416 5.64 -11.17 21.59
N GLN A 417 4.33 -11.44 21.53
CA GLN A 417 3.83 -12.77 21.80
C GLN A 417 4.49 -13.80 20.88
N ARG A 418 4.47 -13.56 19.57
CA ARG A 418 4.97 -14.51 18.58
C ARG A 418 6.49 -14.65 18.57
N LEU A 419 7.22 -13.56 18.32
CA LEU A 419 8.66 -13.61 18.04
C LEU A 419 9.50 -13.76 19.33
N VAL A 420 9.00 -13.24 20.45
CA VAL A 420 9.73 -13.21 21.72
C VAL A 420 9.28 -14.34 22.64
N LEU A 421 8.00 -14.40 22.98
CA LEU A 421 7.49 -15.35 23.99
C LEU A 421 7.34 -16.77 23.43
N ASP A 422 6.73 -16.90 22.25
CA ASP A 422 6.55 -18.18 21.56
C ASP A 422 7.82 -18.63 20.80
N LYS A 423 8.87 -17.79 20.80
CA LYS A 423 10.16 -18.00 20.14
C LYS A 423 10.05 -18.32 18.66
N ARG A 424 9.03 -17.80 17.98
CA ARG A 424 8.85 -17.96 16.54
C ARG A 424 9.75 -17.01 15.75
N GLY A 425 9.70 -17.17 14.44
CA GLY A 425 10.24 -16.20 13.49
C GLY A 425 9.13 -15.45 12.76
N GLY A 426 9.56 -14.66 11.80
CA GLY A 426 8.67 -13.90 10.93
C GLY A 426 9.40 -13.34 9.70
N TYR A 427 8.64 -12.74 8.80
CA TYR A 427 9.17 -12.09 7.61
C TYR A 427 9.32 -10.58 7.82
N CYS A 428 9.60 -9.83 6.76
CA CYS A 428 10.05 -8.44 6.84
C CYS A 428 9.16 -7.51 7.66
N PHE A 429 7.83 -7.54 7.48
CA PHE A 429 6.93 -6.68 8.25
C PHE A 429 6.84 -7.07 9.73
N GLN A 430 7.15 -8.31 10.11
CA GLN A 430 7.15 -8.73 11.50
C GLN A 430 8.49 -8.41 12.18
N GLN A 431 9.61 -8.79 11.55
CA GLN A 431 10.94 -8.59 12.13
C GLN A 431 11.33 -7.11 12.21
N ASN A 432 11.10 -6.35 11.14
CA ASN A 432 11.50 -4.95 11.11
C ASN A 432 10.53 -4.05 11.90
N THR A 433 9.25 -4.43 12.06
CA THR A 433 8.36 -3.74 13.00
C THR A 433 8.77 -4.01 14.44
N LEU A 434 9.09 -5.25 14.81
CA LEU A 434 9.62 -5.56 16.15
C LEU A 434 10.91 -4.76 16.41
N LEU A 435 11.87 -4.83 15.49
CA LEU A 435 13.14 -4.09 15.60
C LEU A 435 12.92 -2.58 15.71
N LEU A 436 11.98 -2.01 14.93
CA LEU A 436 11.61 -0.59 15.05
C LEU A 436 11.18 -0.24 16.47
N THR A 437 10.23 -1.01 17.03
CA THR A 437 9.69 -0.73 18.36
C THR A 437 10.74 -0.89 19.47
N VAL A 438 11.70 -1.80 19.28
CA VAL A 438 12.87 -2.00 20.17
C VAL A 438 13.80 -0.79 20.09
N LEU A 439 14.22 -0.40 18.89
CA LEU A 439 15.18 0.69 18.71
C LEU A 439 14.60 2.02 19.20
N LEU A 440 13.31 2.28 18.97
CA LEU A 440 12.60 3.42 19.55
C LEU A 440 12.58 3.37 21.08
N ALA A 441 12.33 2.20 21.69
CA ALA A 441 12.35 2.04 23.14
C ALA A 441 13.74 2.25 23.76
N LEU A 442 14.81 1.92 23.02
CA LEU A 442 16.18 2.20 23.42
C LEU A 442 16.58 3.68 23.25
N GLY A 443 15.79 4.46 22.50
CA GLY A 443 16.03 5.89 22.29
C GLY A 443 16.72 6.25 20.97
N PHE A 444 16.90 5.30 20.03
CA PHE A 444 17.35 5.62 18.68
C PHE A 444 16.29 6.42 17.91
N SER A 445 16.73 7.36 17.06
CA SER A 445 15.85 7.99 16.06
C SER A 445 15.68 7.05 14.88
N VAL A 446 14.49 6.48 14.70
CA VAL A 446 14.24 5.50 13.64
C VAL A 446 13.02 5.87 12.82
N THR A 447 13.19 5.86 11.50
CA THR A 447 12.11 5.99 10.53
C THR A 447 11.98 4.69 9.74
N PRO A 448 10.79 4.08 9.66
CA PRO A 448 10.59 2.91 8.82
C PRO A 448 10.43 3.34 7.35
N GLY A 449 10.99 2.53 6.45
CA GLY A 449 10.94 2.71 5.00
C GLY A 449 10.39 1.47 4.30
N VAL A 450 10.30 1.56 2.96
CA VAL A 450 9.89 0.45 2.10
C VAL A 450 10.85 0.29 0.92
N SER A 451 10.93 -0.92 0.39
CA SER A 451 11.77 -1.26 -0.75
C SER A 451 11.01 -2.07 -1.79
N ARG A 452 11.54 -2.01 -3.01
CA ARG A 452 11.07 -2.80 -4.15
C ARG A 452 12.14 -3.81 -4.50
N SER A 453 11.85 -5.07 -4.21
CA SER A 453 12.75 -6.19 -4.46
C SER A 453 12.94 -6.42 -5.95
N SER A 454 14.18 -6.70 -6.33
CA SER A 454 14.49 -7.09 -7.69
C SER A 454 14.30 -8.59 -7.91
N ALA A 455 13.91 -8.95 -9.12
CA ALA A 455 13.93 -10.31 -9.62
C ALA A 455 14.72 -10.34 -10.94
N TRP A 456 15.38 -11.46 -11.20
CA TRP A 456 15.98 -11.68 -12.51
C TRP A 456 14.90 -11.99 -13.53
N ASP A 457 14.94 -11.32 -14.67
CA ASP A 457 14.03 -11.53 -15.79
C ASP A 457 14.80 -12.15 -16.98
N PRO A 458 14.75 -13.49 -17.14
CA PRO A 458 15.49 -14.17 -18.21
C PRO A 458 15.19 -13.65 -19.63
N PRO A 459 13.93 -13.36 -20.01
CA PRO A 459 13.60 -12.81 -21.32
C PRO A 459 14.33 -11.50 -21.68
N THR A 460 14.53 -10.60 -20.71
CA THR A 460 15.21 -9.32 -20.93
C THR A 460 16.67 -9.34 -20.53
N ASN A 461 17.16 -10.43 -19.94
CA ASN A 461 18.50 -10.57 -19.38
C ASN A 461 18.84 -9.39 -18.44
N SER A 462 17.86 -8.95 -17.64
CA SER A 462 17.96 -7.78 -16.78
C SER A 462 17.23 -8.00 -15.45
N ARG A 463 17.48 -7.13 -14.46
CA ARG A 463 16.69 -7.12 -13.22
C ARG A 463 15.46 -6.26 -13.39
N ILE A 464 14.31 -6.83 -13.04
CA ILE A 464 13.04 -6.11 -12.89
C ILE A 464 12.77 -5.87 -11.42
N PHE A 465 12.08 -4.78 -11.08
CA PHE A 465 11.70 -4.48 -9.71
C PHE A 465 10.19 -4.65 -9.54
N GLY A 466 9.80 -5.34 -8.47
CA GLY A 466 8.40 -5.47 -8.07
C GLY A 466 7.86 -4.19 -7.44
N GLY A 467 6.68 -4.30 -6.83
CA GLY A 467 6.10 -3.23 -6.02
C GLY A 467 6.73 -3.14 -4.63
N ILE A 468 6.29 -2.14 -3.85
CA ILE A 468 6.62 -1.95 -2.44
C ILE A 468 6.20 -3.14 -1.58
N THR A 469 7.13 -4.06 -1.35
CA THR A 469 6.85 -5.39 -0.75
C THR A 469 7.82 -5.75 0.36
N HIS A 470 8.77 -4.88 0.68
CA HIS A 470 9.75 -5.10 1.73
C HIS A 470 9.80 -3.88 2.65
N MET A 471 9.87 -4.12 3.96
CA MET A 471 10.07 -3.09 4.98
C MET A 471 11.54 -3.08 5.38
N GLN A 472 12.12 -1.91 5.61
CA GLN A 472 13.44 -1.73 6.19
C GLN A 472 13.44 -0.50 7.11
N LEU A 473 14.49 -0.30 7.91
CA LEU A 473 14.57 0.80 8.87
C LEU A 473 15.71 1.75 8.53
N PHE A 474 15.51 3.04 8.80
CA PHE A 474 16.53 4.08 8.74
C PHE A 474 16.78 4.61 10.16
N VAL A 475 17.97 4.37 10.68
CA VAL A 475 18.42 4.83 12.00
C VAL A 475 19.23 6.10 11.80
N GLU A 476 18.69 7.23 12.25
CA GLU A 476 19.21 8.57 12.01
C GLU A 476 20.09 9.03 13.19
N ASN A 477 21.03 9.94 12.89
CA ASN A 477 21.90 10.59 13.88
C ASN A 477 22.75 9.62 14.70
N VAL A 478 23.24 8.55 14.09
CA VAL A 478 24.08 7.53 14.75
C VAL A 478 25.55 7.90 14.64
N ALA A 479 26.27 7.91 15.76
CA ALA A 479 27.71 8.11 15.78
C ALA A 479 28.45 6.87 15.28
N GLY A 480 29.30 7.04 14.28
CA GLY A 480 30.22 6.05 13.74
C GLY A 480 31.54 5.97 14.53
N PRO A 481 32.42 5.01 14.19
CA PRO A 481 33.66 4.75 14.92
C PRO A 481 34.67 5.90 14.89
N ASP A 482 34.59 6.76 13.86
CA ASP A 482 35.41 7.95 13.67
C ASP A 482 34.78 9.23 14.29
N GLY A 483 33.65 9.08 14.98
CA GLY A 483 32.86 10.19 15.51
C GLY A 483 31.99 10.91 14.49
N SER A 484 31.99 10.49 13.22
CA SER A 484 31.04 10.99 12.22
C SER A 484 29.61 10.61 12.60
N VAL A 485 28.64 11.45 12.27
CA VAL A 485 27.22 11.17 12.53
C VAL A 485 26.53 10.94 11.20
N GLY A 486 25.84 9.81 11.08
CA GLY A 486 25.22 9.39 9.82
C GLY A 486 23.84 8.76 9.99
N THR A 487 23.22 8.44 8.85
CA THR A 487 21.99 7.65 8.77
C THR A 487 22.34 6.26 8.25
N TYR A 488 21.88 5.23 8.96
CA TYR A 488 22.18 3.84 8.65
C TYR A 488 20.89 3.07 8.35
N MET A 489 20.94 2.16 7.38
CA MET A 489 19.90 1.17 7.14
C MET A 489 20.09 -0.02 8.07
N ALA A 490 19.02 -0.43 8.74
CA ALA A 490 18.91 -1.68 9.47
C ALA A 490 17.77 -2.53 8.88
N ASP A 491 18.05 -3.81 8.62
CA ASP A 491 17.09 -4.73 8.01
C ASP A 491 17.36 -6.18 8.44
N MET A 492 16.53 -6.70 9.34
CA MET A 492 16.56 -8.11 9.78
C MET A 492 15.48 -8.96 9.09
N GLY A 493 14.78 -8.37 8.12
CA GLY A 493 13.60 -8.93 7.48
C GLY A 493 13.83 -9.61 6.15
N TYR A 494 15.05 -9.52 5.59
CA TYR A 494 15.37 -10.09 4.29
C TYR A 494 16.03 -11.47 4.44
N ASN A 495 15.47 -12.48 3.76
CA ASN A 495 15.72 -13.91 4.01
C ASN A 495 17.21 -14.39 3.92
N GLN A 496 17.58 -15.06 2.83
CA GLN A 496 18.81 -15.84 2.65
C GLN A 496 20.07 -14.97 2.60
N ILE A 497 19.92 -13.69 2.25
CA ILE A 497 21.02 -12.75 1.99
C ILE A 497 20.82 -11.41 2.71
N GLY A 498 20.08 -11.41 3.84
CA GLY A 498 19.82 -10.19 4.61
C GLY A 498 21.05 -9.62 5.28
N LEU A 499 20.97 -8.36 5.73
CA LEU A 499 22.03 -7.73 6.51
C LEU A 499 22.19 -8.43 7.86
N THR A 500 23.38 -8.31 8.46
CA THR A 500 23.63 -8.71 9.87
C THR A 500 24.21 -7.56 10.70
N GLN A 501 24.33 -6.38 10.10
CA GLN A 501 24.78 -5.14 10.71
C GLN A 501 24.24 -3.97 9.90
N ALA A 502 24.30 -2.76 10.46
CA ALA A 502 23.79 -1.57 9.83
C ALA A 502 24.75 -1.10 8.71
N ILE A 503 24.19 -0.59 7.61
CA ILE A 503 24.95 -0.03 6.49
C ILE A 503 24.65 1.46 6.36
N GLU A 504 25.68 2.29 6.26
CA GLU A 504 25.49 3.75 6.08
C GLU A 504 24.78 4.02 4.74
N ILE A 505 23.76 4.88 4.74
CA ILE A 505 23.03 5.28 3.53
C ILE A 505 23.86 6.31 2.77
N LYS A 506 24.92 5.82 2.14
CA LYS A 506 25.92 6.60 1.41
C LYS A 506 26.43 5.81 0.22
N VAL A 507 26.43 6.43 -0.95
CA VAL A 507 26.90 5.78 -2.18
C VAL A 507 28.35 5.30 -2.00
N GLY A 508 28.58 4.02 -2.28
CA GLY A 508 29.88 3.35 -2.10
C GLY A 508 30.11 2.78 -0.69
N ALA A 509 29.20 2.97 0.26
CA ALA A 509 29.28 2.29 1.55
C ALA A 509 29.18 0.78 1.34
N VAL A 510 30.04 0.03 2.04
CA VAL A 510 30.11 -1.43 1.98
C VAL A 510 30.15 -1.99 3.39
N VAL A 511 29.39 -3.06 3.65
CA VAL A 511 29.49 -3.82 4.90
C VAL A 511 29.62 -5.32 4.63
N PRO A 512 30.49 -6.04 5.37
CA PRO A 512 30.48 -7.50 5.36
C PRO A 512 29.24 -8.00 6.11
N CYS A 513 28.77 -9.19 5.78
CA CYS A 513 27.65 -9.86 6.45
C CYS A 513 27.97 -11.35 6.66
N ALA A 514 27.06 -12.05 7.33
CA ALA A 514 27.19 -13.50 7.54
C ALA A 514 27.45 -14.26 6.23
N SER A 515 28.15 -15.38 6.34
CA SER A 515 28.64 -16.21 5.23
C SER A 515 29.56 -15.44 4.28
N GLY A 516 30.41 -14.53 4.78
CA GLY A 516 31.41 -13.84 3.95
C GLY A 516 30.84 -13.01 2.81
N GLU A 517 29.54 -12.74 2.86
CA GLU A 517 28.84 -11.91 1.88
C GLU A 517 29.09 -10.44 2.19
N SER A 518 28.78 -9.57 1.26
CA SER A 518 28.86 -8.13 1.48
C SER A 518 27.74 -7.41 0.77
N HIS A 519 27.39 -6.24 1.29
CA HIS A 519 26.38 -5.38 0.72
C HIS A 519 26.95 -4.00 0.43
N MET A 520 26.44 -3.36 -0.62
CA MET A 520 26.86 -2.03 -1.03
C MET A 520 25.65 -1.14 -1.30
N ILE A 521 25.75 0.14 -0.93
CA ILE A 521 24.81 1.17 -1.39
C ILE A 521 25.30 1.77 -2.71
N LYS A 522 24.47 1.71 -3.75
CA LYS A 522 24.66 2.45 -5.00
C LYS A 522 23.62 3.56 -5.13
N ALA A 523 23.94 4.56 -5.94
CA ALA A 523 22.92 5.50 -6.41
C ALA A 523 21.94 4.78 -7.34
N ALA A 524 20.66 5.07 -7.18
CA ALA A 524 19.60 4.64 -8.09
C ALA A 524 18.88 5.85 -8.65
N SER A 525 18.41 5.75 -9.89
CA SER A 525 17.58 6.78 -10.52
C SER A 525 16.23 6.23 -10.99
N VAL A 526 15.77 5.13 -10.39
CA VAL A 526 14.63 4.33 -10.87
C VAL A 526 13.33 5.12 -10.93
N THR A 527 13.01 5.90 -9.89
CA THR A 527 11.84 6.81 -9.86
C THR A 527 12.24 8.29 -9.90
N GLY A 528 13.52 8.59 -10.12
CA GLY A 528 14.09 9.94 -10.05
C GLY A 528 15.46 9.95 -9.37
N PRO A 529 16.19 11.08 -9.40
CA PRO A 529 17.49 11.20 -8.72
C PRO A 529 17.34 11.10 -7.20
N GLY A 530 18.43 10.75 -6.50
CA GLY A 530 18.48 10.71 -5.04
C GLY A 530 17.94 9.42 -4.40
N ASN A 531 17.62 8.41 -5.21
CA ASN A 531 17.25 7.09 -4.71
C ASN A 531 18.50 6.23 -4.46
N PHE A 532 18.32 5.14 -3.74
CA PHE A 532 19.39 4.22 -3.39
C PHE A 532 19.07 2.80 -3.81
N MET A 533 20.11 2.04 -4.14
CA MET A 533 20.06 0.61 -4.37
C MET A 533 20.88 -0.09 -3.28
N LEU A 534 20.30 -1.06 -2.58
CA LEU A 534 21.09 -2.05 -1.87
C LEU A 534 21.48 -3.14 -2.86
N CYS A 535 22.77 -3.44 -2.93
CA CYS A 535 23.30 -4.52 -3.74
C CYS A 535 23.94 -5.57 -2.86
N HIS A 536 23.88 -6.82 -3.30
CA HIS A 536 24.47 -7.97 -2.63
C HIS A 536 25.63 -8.54 -3.46
N LYS A 537 26.71 -8.89 -2.78
CA LYS A 537 27.82 -9.66 -3.33
C LYS A 537 27.98 -10.93 -2.51
N ARG A 538 27.97 -12.07 -3.20
CA ARG A 538 28.27 -13.37 -2.61
C ARG A 538 29.75 -13.42 -2.20
N ALA A 539 30.06 -14.27 -1.24
CA ALA A 539 31.46 -14.51 -0.91
C ALA A 539 32.26 -15.05 -2.09
N GLU A 540 33.55 -14.72 -2.09
CA GLU A 540 34.50 -15.16 -3.11
C GLU A 540 34.57 -16.70 -3.20
N GLY A 541 34.38 -17.23 -4.40
CA GLY A 541 34.42 -18.67 -4.67
C GLY A 541 33.16 -19.45 -4.31
N ALA A 542 32.08 -18.80 -3.86
CA ALA A 542 30.81 -19.46 -3.59
C ALA A 542 30.04 -19.78 -4.90
N PRO A 543 29.75 -21.06 -5.23
CA PRO A 543 29.15 -21.42 -6.52
C PRO A 543 27.71 -20.92 -6.65
N LEU A 544 27.30 -20.50 -7.86
CA LEU A 544 25.88 -20.33 -8.20
C LEU A 544 25.18 -21.69 -8.27
N ALA A 545 23.84 -21.69 -8.16
CA ALA A 545 23.05 -22.92 -8.15
C ALA A 545 23.14 -23.72 -9.47
N ASP A 546 23.51 -23.07 -10.56
CA ASP A 546 23.76 -23.66 -11.88
C ASP A 546 25.23 -23.99 -12.14
N GLY A 547 26.10 -23.84 -11.13
CA GLY A 547 27.53 -24.10 -11.24
C GLY A 547 28.32 -23.01 -11.98
N THR A 548 27.67 -21.93 -12.41
CA THR A 548 28.39 -20.79 -13.01
C THR A 548 29.06 -19.95 -11.94
N ASN A 549 30.22 -19.38 -12.28
CA ASN A 549 30.93 -18.44 -11.43
C ASN A 549 30.69 -17.06 -12.04
N MET A 550 29.56 -16.43 -11.72
CA MET A 550 29.40 -15.01 -12.08
C MET A 550 30.42 -14.24 -11.25
N GLU A 551 31.43 -13.69 -11.93
CA GLU A 551 32.49 -12.87 -11.35
C GLU A 551 31.90 -11.81 -10.41
N ASP A 552 32.43 -11.73 -9.19
CA ASP A 552 32.68 -10.58 -8.30
C ASP A 552 31.77 -9.33 -8.27
N LEU A 553 30.56 -9.36 -8.84
CA LEU A 553 29.72 -8.19 -9.01
C LEU A 553 28.66 -8.07 -7.90
N TYR A 554 28.51 -6.84 -7.40
CA TYR A 554 27.39 -6.47 -6.55
C TYR A 554 26.09 -6.45 -7.36
N ALA A 555 25.29 -7.50 -7.22
CA ALA A 555 23.99 -7.64 -7.85
C ALA A 555 22.94 -6.81 -7.14
N ASP A 556 22.08 -6.12 -7.89
CA ASP A 556 21.02 -5.31 -7.29
C ASP A 556 20.05 -6.21 -6.51
N MET A 557 19.75 -5.83 -5.27
CA MET A 557 18.91 -6.60 -4.36
C MET A 557 17.53 -5.94 -4.30
N PHE A 558 17.48 -4.69 -3.86
CA PHE A 558 16.28 -3.86 -3.88
C PHE A 558 16.66 -2.39 -3.94
N TYR A 559 15.76 -1.57 -4.49
CA TYR A 559 15.90 -0.12 -4.43
C TYR A 559 14.87 0.48 -3.48
N PHE A 560 15.22 1.63 -2.91
CA PHE A 560 14.41 2.33 -1.94
C PHE A 560 14.58 3.85 -2.09
N THR A 561 13.63 4.56 -1.49
CA THR A 561 13.63 6.01 -1.37
C THR A 561 13.56 6.35 0.13
N MET A 562 13.77 7.62 0.46
CA MET A 562 13.72 8.09 1.86
C MET A 562 12.30 8.58 2.25
N GLU A 563 11.27 8.22 1.48
CA GLU A 563 9.88 8.53 1.84
C GLU A 563 9.52 7.87 3.18
N LYS A 564 8.80 8.63 4.02
CA LYS A 564 8.34 8.17 5.33
C LYS A 564 6.96 7.52 5.22
N PHE A 565 6.85 6.32 5.80
CA PHE A 565 5.63 5.53 5.85
C PHE A 565 5.10 5.45 7.29
N ARG A 566 3.82 5.13 7.42
CA ARG A 566 3.12 5.01 8.72
C ARG A 566 2.60 3.60 8.97
N PRO A 567 2.25 3.24 10.21
CA PRO A 567 1.71 1.92 10.53
C PRO A 567 0.59 1.46 9.59
N GLN A 568 -0.36 2.34 9.28
CA GLN A 568 -1.49 2.02 8.39
C GLN A 568 -1.06 1.76 6.94
N ASP A 569 0.07 2.33 6.50
CA ASP A 569 0.63 2.02 5.19
C ASP A 569 1.16 0.59 5.18
N TYR A 570 1.85 0.17 6.25
CA TYR A 570 2.38 -1.19 6.38
C TYR A 570 1.28 -2.26 6.44
N GLU A 571 0.09 -1.95 6.96
CA GLU A 571 -1.06 -2.86 6.89
C GLU A 571 -1.43 -3.21 5.43
N VAL A 572 -1.43 -2.21 4.55
CA VAL A 572 -1.71 -2.38 3.11
C VAL A 572 -0.67 -3.28 2.46
N LEU A 573 0.61 -3.01 2.72
CA LEU A 573 1.73 -3.73 2.10
C LEU A 573 1.85 -5.16 2.64
N ASN A 574 1.67 -5.32 3.95
CA ASN A 574 1.63 -6.60 4.63
C ASN A 574 0.53 -7.50 4.07
N PHE A 575 -0.67 -6.95 3.86
CA PHE A 575 -1.79 -7.69 3.29
C PHE A 575 -1.45 -8.23 1.90
N TYR A 576 -0.85 -7.42 1.01
CA TYR A 576 -0.43 -7.91 -0.31
C TYR A 576 0.55 -9.09 -0.20
N VAL A 577 1.60 -8.95 0.61
CA VAL A 577 2.62 -9.99 0.76
C VAL A 577 2.05 -11.28 1.35
N SER A 578 1.08 -11.17 2.26
CA SER A 578 0.46 -12.31 2.96
C SER A 578 -0.75 -12.93 2.22
N HIS A 579 -1.36 -12.23 1.27
CA HIS A 579 -2.59 -12.72 0.62
C HIS A 579 -2.46 -12.88 -0.90
N CYS A 580 -1.55 -12.18 -1.57
CA CYS A 580 -1.43 -12.24 -3.02
C CYS A 580 -0.90 -13.62 -3.48
N PRO A 581 -1.70 -14.43 -4.20
CA PRO A 581 -1.28 -15.78 -4.62
C PRO A 581 -0.06 -15.79 -5.56
N LYS A 582 0.21 -14.65 -6.22
CA LYS A 582 1.38 -14.49 -7.08
C LYS A 582 2.67 -14.26 -6.29
N TYR A 583 2.58 -13.80 -5.05
CA TYR A 583 3.76 -13.45 -4.26
C TYR A 583 4.48 -14.71 -3.77
N ILE A 584 5.81 -14.68 -3.74
CA ILE A 584 6.64 -15.88 -3.51
C ILE A 584 6.32 -16.58 -2.19
N MET A 585 5.97 -15.83 -1.15
CA MET A 585 5.61 -16.38 0.17
C MET A 585 4.32 -17.21 0.18
N LYS A 586 3.52 -17.15 -0.89
CA LYS A 586 2.35 -18.05 -1.10
C LYS A 586 2.69 -19.30 -1.92
N ARG A 587 3.90 -19.39 -2.48
CA ARG A 587 4.28 -20.42 -3.46
C ARG A 587 5.40 -21.33 -3.00
N SER A 588 6.28 -20.84 -2.13
CA SER A 588 7.37 -21.63 -1.57
C SER A 588 7.51 -21.36 -0.08
N PHE A 589 7.78 -22.40 0.69
CA PHE A 589 8.16 -22.28 2.09
C PHE A 589 9.61 -21.83 2.20
N ILE A 590 9.88 -20.81 3.04
CA ILE A 590 11.22 -20.27 3.23
C ILE A 590 11.46 -20.07 4.72
N ALA A 591 12.61 -20.55 5.21
CA ALA A 591 13.14 -20.20 6.52
C ALA A 591 14.64 -19.94 6.43
N SER A 592 15.15 -18.97 7.18
CA SER A 592 16.59 -18.70 7.26
C SER A 592 17.00 -18.12 8.61
N ILE A 593 18.20 -18.47 9.08
CA ILE A 593 18.80 -17.89 10.29
C ILE A 593 20.32 -17.81 10.14
N VAL A 594 20.95 -16.84 10.79
CA VAL A 594 22.40 -16.74 10.89
C VAL A 594 22.89 -17.72 11.96
N SER A 595 23.91 -18.53 11.65
CA SER A 595 24.47 -19.46 12.64
C SER A 595 25.37 -18.74 13.65
N GLU A 596 25.62 -19.35 14.80
CA GLU A 596 26.56 -18.83 15.81
C GLU A 596 27.99 -18.64 15.27
N THR A 597 28.39 -19.44 14.28
CA THR A 597 29.69 -19.33 13.62
C THR A 597 29.75 -18.23 12.55
N GLY A 598 28.65 -17.49 12.34
CA GLY A 598 28.56 -16.41 11.34
C GLY A 598 28.27 -16.92 9.93
N GLY A 599 27.81 -18.15 9.78
CA GLY A 599 27.30 -18.71 8.53
C GLY A 599 25.77 -18.55 8.41
N ARG A 600 25.13 -19.33 7.53
CA ARG A 600 23.67 -19.28 7.30
C ARG A 600 23.07 -20.67 7.16
N LYS A 601 21.89 -20.82 7.74
CA LYS A 601 21.01 -21.97 7.61
C LYS A 601 19.78 -21.53 6.83
N VAL A 602 19.41 -22.28 5.80
CA VAL A 602 18.32 -21.93 4.89
C VAL A 602 17.50 -23.17 4.55
N ILE A 603 16.19 -23.05 4.66
CA ILE A 603 15.21 -23.96 4.06
C ILE A 603 14.53 -23.24 2.90
N VAL A 604 14.47 -23.92 1.74
CA VAL A 604 13.54 -23.60 0.65
C VAL A 604 12.78 -24.88 0.31
N ASP A 605 11.47 -24.84 0.51
CA ASP A 605 10.58 -25.98 0.37
C ASP A 605 11.13 -27.20 1.12
N ARG A 606 11.53 -28.24 0.39
CA ARG A 606 12.06 -29.49 0.97
C ARG A 606 13.59 -29.52 1.11
N LYS A 607 14.28 -28.45 0.77
CA LYS A 607 15.75 -28.43 0.76
C LYS A 607 16.29 -27.59 1.91
N TYR A 608 17.01 -28.24 2.81
CA TYR A 608 17.80 -27.60 3.87
C TYR A 608 19.26 -27.46 3.43
N THR A 609 19.84 -26.30 3.66
CA THR A 609 21.25 -26.00 3.42
C THR A 609 21.85 -25.29 4.62
N ARG A 610 23.09 -25.65 4.95
CA ARG A 610 23.85 -25.06 6.05
C ARG A 610 25.25 -24.68 5.58
N ARG A 611 25.65 -23.46 5.92
CA ARG A 611 27.01 -22.94 5.78
C ARG A 611 27.52 -22.58 7.16
N GLU A 612 28.66 -23.11 7.53
CA GLU A 612 29.21 -22.97 8.89
C GLU A 612 30.36 -21.97 9.00
N ASP A 613 31.00 -21.57 7.91
CA ASP A 613 32.15 -20.66 7.97
C ASP A 613 31.82 -19.26 7.45
N ALA A 614 32.50 -18.26 8.02
CA ALA A 614 32.43 -16.87 7.58
C ALA A 614 33.10 -16.67 6.20
N GLN A 615 33.79 -17.70 5.68
CA GLN A 615 34.50 -17.64 4.40
C GLN A 615 33.68 -18.22 3.24
N ASN A 616 32.58 -18.91 3.51
CA ASN A 616 31.54 -19.37 2.56
C ASN A 616 32.03 -20.31 1.46
N LYS A 617 33.13 -21.05 1.68
CA LYS A 617 33.81 -21.77 0.58
C LYS A 617 33.20 -23.13 0.26
N GLN A 618 32.40 -23.73 1.16
CA GLN A 618 31.67 -24.98 0.91
C GLN A 618 30.30 -25.02 1.61
N LEU A 619 29.32 -25.70 1.00
CA LEU A 619 28.09 -26.08 1.70
C LEU A 619 28.45 -27.17 2.71
N ALA A 620 28.39 -26.84 4.00
CA ALA A 620 28.68 -27.80 5.07
C ALA A 620 27.63 -28.92 5.13
N THR A 621 26.40 -28.63 4.74
CA THR A 621 25.31 -29.62 4.69
C THR A 621 24.28 -29.27 3.62
N VAL A 622 23.80 -30.28 2.90
CA VAL A 622 22.64 -30.21 2.01
C VAL A 622 21.77 -31.42 2.31
N VAL A 623 20.56 -31.19 2.84
CA VAL A 623 19.59 -32.24 3.14
C VAL A 623 18.36 -32.02 2.28
N GLN A 624 17.97 -33.06 1.55
CA GLN A 624 16.66 -33.15 0.93
C GLN A 624 15.72 -33.84 1.92
N MET A 625 14.76 -33.10 2.45
CA MET A 625 13.78 -33.62 3.40
C MET A 625 12.79 -34.53 2.68
N GLU A 626 12.49 -35.67 3.28
CA GLU A 626 11.60 -36.71 2.77
C GLU A 626 10.26 -36.76 3.52
N SER A 627 10.15 -36.10 4.68
CA SER A 627 8.91 -36.03 5.45
C SER A 627 8.73 -34.72 6.20
N GLU A 628 7.48 -34.42 6.56
CA GLU A 628 7.09 -33.30 7.43
C GLU A 628 7.74 -33.40 8.82
N GLN A 629 8.01 -34.62 9.30
CA GLN A 629 8.66 -34.82 10.59
C GLN A 629 10.14 -34.41 10.53
N GLN A 630 10.84 -34.71 9.43
CA GLN A 630 12.22 -34.22 9.24
C GLN A 630 12.27 -32.69 9.18
N LEU A 631 11.28 -32.06 8.54
CA LEU A 631 11.15 -30.61 8.55
C LEU A 631 10.94 -30.08 9.98
N ALA A 632 10.03 -30.68 10.75
CA ALA A 632 9.76 -30.28 12.13
C ALA A 632 11.00 -30.42 13.03
N ASP A 633 11.76 -31.50 12.86
CA ASP A 633 13.00 -31.73 13.60
C ASP A 633 14.07 -30.69 13.24
N ILE A 634 14.26 -30.40 11.95
CA ILE A 634 15.18 -29.35 11.50
C ILE A 634 14.75 -27.97 12.01
N MET A 635 13.46 -27.61 11.90
CA MET A 635 12.96 -26.32 12.41
C MET A 635 13.23 -26.17 13.91
N ARG A 636 13.04 -27.23 14.70
CA ARG A 636 13.33 -27.22 16.14
C ARG A 636 14.82 -27.11 16.42
N ASP A 637 15.62 -27.99 15.82
CA ASP A 637 17.01 -28.19 16.21
C ASP A 637 17.94 -27.13 15.61
N GLU A 638 17.64 -26.65 14.39
CA GLU A 638 18.51 -25.76 13.63
C GLU A 638 18.05 -24.29 13.66
N PHE A 639 16.73 -24.05 13.81
CA PHE A 639 16.12 -22.71 13.82
C PHE A 639 15.52 -22.32 15.18
N GLY A 640 15.44 -23.24 16.14
CA GLY A 640 14.83 -23.00 17.45
C GLY A 640 13.31 -22.80 17.41
N VAL A 641 12.64 -23.27 16.35
CA VAL A 641 11.21 -23.09 16.11
C VAL A 641 10.48 -24.41 16.27
N THR A 642 9.59 -24.49 17.26
CA THR A 642 8.68 -25.62 17.42
C THR A 642 7.46 -25.44 16.52
N MET A 643 7.29 -26.34 15.55
CA MET A 643 6.08 -26.38 14.71
C MET A 643 4.91 -26.98 15.51
N SER A 644 3.73 -26.38 15.36
CA SER A 644 2.48 -26.92 15.88
C SER A 644 2.03 -28.15 15.09
N ALA A 645 1.17 -28.99 15.67
CA ALA A 645 0.59 -30.14 14.96
C ALA A 645 -0.13 -29.73 13.65
N ALA A 646 -0.80 -28.58 13.64
CA ALA A 646 -1.44 -28.04 12.45
C ALA A 646 -0.42 -27.61 11.37
N GLU A 647 0.73 -27.03 11.76
CA GLU A 647 1.79 -26.69 10.81
C GLU A 647 2.46 -27.94 10.23
N ILE A 648 2.66 -28.98 11.04
CA ILE A 648 3.20 -30.26 10.58
C ILE A 648 2.25 -30.90 9.55
N GLU A 649 0.95 -30.92 9.84
CA GLU A 649 -0.06 -31.42 8.89
C GLU A 649 -0.13 -30.55 7.62
N GLY A 650 -0.07 -29.23 7.75
CA GLY A 650 -0.01 -28.31 6.61
C GLY A 650 1.25 -28.52 5.76
N ALA A 651 2.39 -28.83 6.37
CA ALA A 651 3.61 -29.18 5.67
C ALA A 651 3.46 -30.50 4.91
N ARG A 652 2.88 -31.52 5.54
CA ARG A 652 2.56 -32.80 4.89
C ARG A 652 1.74 -32.59 3.62
N LEU A 653 0.67 -31.78 3.72
CA LEU A 653 -0.25 -31.50 2.61
C LEU A 653 0.32 -30.60 1.51
N LYS A 654 1.30 -29.74 1.81
CA LYS A 654 1.82 -28.78 0.82
C LYS A 654 3.15 -29.17 0.20
N LEU A 655 3.98 -29.92 0.93
CA LEU A 655 5.35 -30.21 0.51
C LEU A 655 5.59 -31.71 0.28
N PHE A 656 4.87 -32.60 0.96
CA PHE A 656 5.15 -34.04 1.01
C PHE A 656 4.01 -34.94 0.54
N SER A 657 2.92 -34.36 0.02
CA SER A 657 1.74 -35.08 -0.49
C SER A 657 1.82 -35.42 -1.96
#